data_AF-A0A3M1X237-F1
#
_entry.id   AF-A0A3M1X237-F1
#
_cell.length_a   1.000
_cell.length_b   1.000
_cell.length_c   1.000
_cell.angle_alpha   90.00
_cell.angle_beta   90.00
_cell.angle_gamma   90.00
#
_symmetry.space_group_name_H-M   'P 1'
#
loop_
_entity.id
_entity.type
_entity.pdbx_description
1 polymer ?
#
loop_
_entity_poly.entity_id
_entity_poly.type
_entity_poly.pdbx_seq_one_letter_code
_entity_poly.pdbx_strand_id
1 'polypeptide(L)'
;MRLLLLLALLPLLVPAQPLPDGSRWEAWIENPARVAENQEPPHVPLLPYPNPEMARQQVPSPRVTSLNGPWQFHWASRPEESPAEFYRPDFPTGDWDQITVPGTWQMQGFGHNVYRNIPMEFGPYDPPRVPDHFNPTGAYRRRFQVPAGWQDMETFLHFDGVKSAFWVWINGQYVGFDKGSMTAAEWNITPYLQEGENTLAVRVVRWCDGSYLEDQDMWRFAGIYRDVYLFAKPKAHLRDLQVQTHLDLPGQSARLELKTWLRNLGETPTSLRLRAQLFSPEGRVIRTFLAEGPMLAPGASDSLRFDQRINRPELWSDEHPALYRLVLEVLDDRSRLLEAVEERVGFRQIDIEEGVLHLNGKPVKIRGVNRHEHDPITGRSMSRARIEQDLQLMKQLNINSIRTSHYPNTPLFYDLCDEYGILVCDEVNAECHLGEDFLAWQPGWERAFKDRTLRFAHRDKNHPSVYLWSMGNECGNAPVHQRMANVVRRLDPTRPVFHQPNGPTNGDAAWADVNGTRYPSPEVLRAMGDTTQRPVIMGEYCHAMGNAVGHFDAYWDAIYAHPRLQGGYIWDWVNQGLQVDLTVTPDVSTWDAKQRPRAVVHGRPRLVPGRFGQGLELSGLDDFIELDPQRLMDYVRGGFSAELWVRPRGFHGDQPLLSWGEGAGFQLEQRHADSLTFSLFTDQRYTLTVYLPRDWDYNWHHVAITYDVRAEEMRLFIDGIPYGRAEARGVLARTLAPVSVGRNHVRNHEQQNGFISDAAFDEVRIYAVPLGHRDMGRETPRPGTLVHLPLDTVYSTGTFLSYGATPQGSGTMDGIVSAHRVPQPEAWQVKRSHAPIRFRALPPDPGRVRLTNHYHSTPLEAFSLTASLLQGPDTLWTRPLDWRLAPGETADFSVKLGDEARVEEQRLLIRVCTRAESPGLPAG
;
A
#
# COMPACT_ATOMS: atom_id res chain seq x y z
N MET A 1 71.38 -2.09 2.84
CA MET A 1 70.79 -1.35 1.71
C MET A 1 69.84 -2.28 0.98
N ARG A 2 68.53 -2.24 1.28
CA ARG A 2 67.40 -2.64 0.42
C ARG A 2 66.11 -2.46 1.23
N LEU A 3 65.48 -1.32 0.97
CA LEU A 3 64.17 -0.89 1.43
C LEU A 3 63.13 -1.62 0.56
N LEU A 4 62.14 -2.27 1.15
CA LEU A 4 60.95 -2.78 0.45
C LEU A 4 59.74 -2.12 1.13
N LEU A 5 59.17 -1.13 0.43
CA LEU A 5 57.91 -0.48 0.80
C LEU A 5 56.77 -1.50 0.69
N LEU A 6 56.05 -1.72 1.79
CA LEU A 6 54.64 -2.12 1.73
C LEU A 6 53.81 -0.88 1.39
N LEU A 7 53.29 -0.82 0.17
CA LEU A 7 52.24 0.10 -0.21
C LEU A 7 50.92 -0.40 0.41
N ALA A 8 50.39 0.38 1.34
CA ALA A 8 49.02 0.23 1.81
C ALA A 8 48.06 0.45 0.64
N LEU A 9 47.18 -0.53 0.40
CA LEU A 9 46.00 -0.39 -0.44
C LEU A 9 45.05 0.61 0.23
N LEU A 10 45.19 1.89 -0.10
CA LEU A 10 44.11 2.86 0.08
C LEU A 10 42.94 2.43 -0.83
N PRO A 11 41.69 2.45 -0.36
CA PRO A 11 40.55 2.27 -1.25
C PRO A 11 40.59 3.40 -2.26
N LEU A 12 40.74 3.06 -3.54
CA LEU A 12 40.49 3.99 -4.63
C LEU A 12 39.04 4.46 -4.47
N LEU A 13 38.86 5.72 -4.06
CA LEU A 13 37.60 6.44 -4.21
C LEU A 13 37.25 6.40 -5.70
N VAL A 14 36.41 5.44 -6.09
CA VAL A 14 35.80 5.42 -7.41
C VAL A 14 34.94 6.67 -7.47
N PRO A 15 35.21 7.64 -8.37
CA PRO A 15 34.36 8.82 -8.47
C PRO A 15 32.94 8.36 -8.83
N ALA A 16 31.95 8.86 -8.07
CA ALA A 16 30.53 8.66 -8.37
C ALA A 16 30.29 9.03 -9.83
N GLN A 17 29.81 8.07 -10.63
CA GLN A 17 29.75 8.23 -12.07
C GLN A 17 28.55 9.08 -12.48
N PRO A 18 28.71 9.91 -13.51
CA PRO A 18 27.65 10.79 -13.96
C PRO A 18 26.47 10.03 -14.57
N LEU A 19 25.26 10.54 -14.32
CA LEU A 19 24.02 10.21 -15.01
C LEU A 19 24.05 10.74 -16.46
N PRO A 20 23.02 10.46 -17.30
CA PRO A 20 23.05 10.81 -18.74
C PRO A 20 23.40 12.26 -19.07
N ASP A 21 23.16 13.20 -18.16
CA ASP A 21 23.47 14.63 -18.30
C ASP A 21 24.84 15.05 -17.72
N GLY A 22 25.66 14.12 -17.24
CA GLY A 22 26.91 14.45 -16.58
C GLY A 22 26.80 14.72 -15.08
N SER A 23 25.59 14.74 -14.50
CA SER A 23 25.38 15.08 -13.10
C SER A 23 25.53 13.87 -12.17
N ARG A 24 25.68 14.11 -10.87
CA ARG A 24 25.56 13.05 -9.87
C ARG A 24 24.09 12.66 -9.63
N TRP A 25 23.88 11.55 -8.94
CA TRP A 25 22.58 10.97 -8.63
C TRP A 25 21.66 11.92 -7.87
N GLU A 26 22.23 12.63 -6.90
CA GLU A 26 21.59 13.57 -5.99
C GLU A 26 20.83 14.65 -6.76
N ALA A 27 21.38 15.12 -7.89
CA ALA A 27 20.72 16.14 -8.72
C ALA A 27 19.38 15.68 -9.35
N TRP A 28 19.15 14.37 -9.40
CA TRP A 28 17.92 13.76 -9.92
C TRP A 28 16.99 13.32 -8.80
N ILE A 29 17.53 12.64 -7.77
CA ILE A 29 16.73 12.01 -6.72
C ILE A 29 16.55 12.86 -5.47
N GLU A 30 17.13 14.07 -5.41
CA GLU A 30 16.94 15.05 -4.34
C GLU A 30 16.45 16.41 -4.89
N ASN A 31 15.67 16.37 -5.96
CA ASN A 31 15.12 17.56 -6.62
C ASN A 31 13.60 17.40 -6.84
N PRO A 32 12.75 17.92 -5.93
CA PRO A 32 11.30 17.73 -5.99
C PRO A 32 10.63 18.42 -7.19
N ALA A 33 11.31 19.36 -7.85
CA ALA A 33 10.80 19.98 -9.07
C ALA A 33 11.00 19.08 -10.31
N ARG A 34 11.97 18.15 -10.28
CA ARG A 34 12.26 17.19 -11.35
C ARG A 34 11.47 15.91 -11.12
N VAL A 35 10.21 15.91 -11.55
CA VAL A 35 9.27 14.79 -11.34
C VAL A 35 9.35 13.71 -12.41
N ALA A 36 9.68 14.10 -13.65
CA ALA A 36 9.69 13.23 -14.83
C ALA A 36 10.48 13.89 -15.96
N GLU A 37 10.92 13.10 -16.93
CA GLU A 37 11.50 13.57 -18.20
C GLU A 37 11.00 12.78 -19.41
N ASN A 38 10.79 13.48 -20.53
CA ASN A 38 10.41 12.95 -21.84
C ASN A 38 9.12 12.12 -21.89
N GLN A 39 8.31 12.13 -20.83
CA GLN A 39 7.07 11.36 -20.78
C GLN A 39 5.99 11.91 -21.71
N GLU A 40 5.13 11.01 -22.17
CA GLU A 40 3.87 11.37 -22.80
C GLU A 40 2.93 12.06 -21.78
N PRO A 41 2.14 13.06 -22.21
CA PRO A 41 1.18 13.70 -21.31
C PRO A 41 0.11 12.72 -20.82
N PRO A 42 -0.31 12.78 -19.54
CA PRO A 42 -1.30 11.85 -18.99
C PRO A 42 -2.60 11.74 -19.80
N HIS A 43 -3.13 10.53 -19.88
CA HIS A 43 -4.37 10.20 -20.59
C HIS A 43 -5.03 8.96 -19.97
N VAL A 44 -6.28 8.67 -20.37
CA VAL A 44 -6.95 7.41 -20.02
C VAL A 44 -6.21 6.22 -20.66
N PRO A 45 -6.11 5.05 -20.02
CA PRO A 45 -5.53 3.85 -20.63
C PRO A 45 -6.31 3.38 -21.87
N LEU A 46 -5.92 3.87 -23.06
CA LEU A 46 -6.59 3.58 -24.32
C LEU A 46 -5.77 2.60 -25.17
N LEU A 47 -6.11 1.32 -25.08
CA LEU A 47 -5.45 0.27 -25.86
C LEU A 47 -5.91 0.30 -27.33
N PRO A 48 -4.98 0.36 -28.31
CA PRO A 48 -5.34 0.43 -29.72
C PRO A 48 -5.71 -0.94 -30.27
N TYR A 49 -6.71 -0.99 -31.15
CA TYR A 49 -7.14 -2.18 -31.88
C TYR A 49 -7.07 -1.93 -33.40
N PRO A 50 -6.80 -2.97 -34.20
CA PRO A 50 -6.80 -2.85 -35.66
C PRO A 50 -8.20 -2.80 -36.27
N ASN A 51 -9.24 -3.24 -35.54
CA ASN A 51 -10.63 -3.21 -36.00
C ASN A 51 -11.62 -3.05 -34.82
N PRO A 52 -12.81 -2.47 -35.07
CA PRO A 52 -13.80 -2.20 -34.02
C PRO A 52 -14.39 -3.45 -33.39
N GLU A 53 -14.46 -4.58 -34.12
CA GLU A 53 -15.05 -5.81 -33.58
C GLU A 53 -14.17 -6.42 -32.48
N MET A 54 -12.85 -6.41 -32.66
CA MET A 54 -11.91 -6.83 -31.63
C MET A 54 -11.96 -5.91 -30.40
N ALA A 55 -12.03 -4.60 -30.62
CA ALA A 55 -12.20 -3.62 -29.54
C ALA A 55 -13.48 -3.89 -28.75
N ARG A 56 -14.59 -4.12 -29.46
CA ARG A 56 -15.90 -4.45 -28.87
C ARG A 56 -15.87 -5.75 -28.08
N GLN A 57 -15.18 -6.77 -28.56
CA GLN A 57 -15.09 -8.08 -27.90
C GLN A 57 -14.04 -8.11 -26.77
N GLN A 58 -13.22 -7.05 -26.62
CA GLN A 58 -12.10 -6.97 -25.66
C GLN A 58 -11.16 -8.19 -25.74
N VAL A 59 -10.97 -8.74 -26.95
CA VAL A 59 -9.97 -9.79 -27.19
C VAL A 59 -8.56 -9.19 -27.14
N PRO A 60 -7.50 -9.95 -26.80
CA PRO A 60 -6.14 -9.41 -26.81
C PRO A 60 -5.80 -8.71 -28.13
N SER A 61 -5.40 -7.43 -28.05
CA SER A 61 -5.06 -6.66 -29.24
C SER A 61 -3.68 -7.06 -29.79
N PRO A 62 -3.54 -7.30 -31.10
CA PRO A 62 -2.23 -7.52 -31.73
C PRO A 62 -1.36 -6.25 -31.78
N ARG A 63 -1.90 -5.10 -31.34
CA ARG A 63 -1.16 -3.85 -31.17
C ARG A 63 -0.64 -3.66 -29.75
N VAL A 64 -0.73 -4.67 -28.89
CA VAL A 64 -0.20 -4.65 -27.52
C VAL A 64 0.64 -5.92 -27.32
N THR A 65 1.80 -5.79 -26.68
CA THR A 65 2.61 -6.95 -26.29
C THR A 65 3.19 -6.75 -24.90
N SER A 66 3.07 -7.77 -24.04
CA SER A 66 3.55 -7.71 -22.67
C SER A 66 5.06 -7.89 -22.60
N LEU A 67 5.70 -7.12 -21.71
CA LEU A 67 7.08 -7.29 -21.29
C LEU A 67 7.20 -7.90 -19.89
N ASN A 68 6.10 -8.45 -19.34
CA ASN A 68 6.12 -9.19 -18.09
C ASN A 68 6.89 -10.53 -18.23
N GLY A 69 7.21 -11.14 -17.10
CA GLY A 69 7.97 -12.38 -16.97
C GLY A 69 9.40 -12.14 -16.45
N PRO A 70 10.36 -13.02 -16.79
CA PRO A 70 11.71 -12.94 -16.25
C PRO A 70 12.53 -11.81 -16.90
N TRP A 71 13.31 -11.12 -16.08
CA TRP A 71 14.27 -10.09 -16.45
C TRP A 71 15.62 -10.40 -15.79
N GLN A 72 16.71 -10.00 -16.43
CA GLN A 72 18.04 -10.02 -15.81
C GLN A 72 18.10 -8.92 -14.76
N PHE A 73 18.63 -9.22 -13.58
CA PHE A 73 18.59 -8.33 -12.43
C PHE A 73 19.90 -8.29 -11.65
N HIS A 74 20.32 -7.09 -11.26
CA HIS A 74 21.42 -6.88 -10.34
C HIS A 74 20.99 -5.92 -9.24
N TRP A 75 21.12 -6.35 -7.99
CA TRP A 75 20.84 -5.54 -6.81
C TRP A 75 22.12 -4.96 -6.22
N ALA A 76 22.08 -3.69 -5.83
CA ALA A 76 23.19 -3.00 -5.17
C ALA A 76 22.67 -2.26 -3.91
N SER A 77 23.53 -2.13 -2.89
CA SER A 77 23.20 -1.39 -1.66
C SER A 77 23.14 0.12 -1.86
N ARG A 78 23.86 0.64 -2.87
CA ARG A 78 23.94 2.06 -3.20
C ARG A 78 23.84 2.30 -4.72
N PRO A 79 23.41 3.48 -5.18
CA PRO A 79 23.35 3.80 -6.60
C PRO A 79 24.72 3.68 -7.31
N GLU A 80 25.80 4.08 -6.65
CA GLU A 80 27.17 4.06 -7.19
C GLU A 80 27.72 2.65 -7.40
N GLU A 81 27.18 1.67 -6.66
CA GLU A 81 27.54 0.25 -6.76
C GLU A 81 26.73 -0.46 -7.86
N SER A 82 25.70 0.20 -8.42
CA SER A 82 24.96 -0.32 -9.57
C SER A 82 25.85 -0.32 -10.82
N PRO A 83 25.86 -1.40 -11.64
CA PRO A 83 26.75 -1.47 -12.80
C PRO A 83 26.53 -0.30 -13.77
N ALA A 84 27.58 0.50 -14.00
CA ALA A 84 27.42 1.81 -14.62
C ALA A 84 26.92 1.78 -16.07
N GLU A 85 27.57 0.98 -16.93
CA GLU A 85 27.29 0.90 -18.37
C GLU A 85 26.30 -0.21 -18.75
N PHE A 86 25.53 -0.74 -17.79
CA PHE A 86 24.62 -1.86 -18.01
C PHE A 86 23.55 -1.59 -19.09
N TYR A 87 23.27 -0.32 -19.37
CA TYR A 87 22.33 0.09 -20.41
C TYR A 87 22.84 -0.21 -21.83
N ARG A 88 24.15 -0.40 -22.03
CA ARG A 88 24.71 -0.74 -23.35
C ARG A 88 24.18 -2.09 -23.85
N PRO A 89 23.86 -2.24 -25.15
CA PRO A 89 23.30 -3.49 -25.68
C PRO A 89 24.17 -4.73 -25.46
N ASP A 90 25.49 -4.56 -25.57
CA ASP A 90 26.51 -5.61 -25.48
C ASP A 90 27.01 -5.89 -24.06
N PHE A 91 26.48 -5.19 -23.04
CA PHE A 91 26.88 -5.41 -21.65
C PHE A 91 26.60 -6.87 -21.22
N PRO A 92 27.56 -7.57 -20.62
CA PRO A 92 27.38 -8.96 -20.17
C PRO A 92 26.53 -9.03 -18.90
N THR A 93 25.55 -9.94 -18.87
CA THR A 93 24.72 -10.22 -17.67
C THR A 93 24.78 -11.69 -17.26
N GLY A 94 25.79 -12.45 -17.70
CA GLY A 94 25.88 -13.89 -17.45
C GLY A 94 25.85 -14.26 -15.95
N ASP A 95 26.39 -13.38 -15.11
CA ASP A 95 26.47 -13.55 -13.66
C ASP A 95 25.34 -12.83 -12.90
N TRP A 96 24.33 -12.29 -13.61
CA TRP A 96 23.19 -11.60 -12.99
C TRP A 96 22.12 -12.58 -12.55
N ASP A 97 21.38 -12.20 -11.51
CA ASP A 97 20.19 -12.92 -11.08
C ASP A 97 19.05 -12.76 -12.09
N GLN A 98 17.99 -13.54 -11.90
CA GLN A 98 16.71 -13.32 -12.57
C GLN A 98 15.67 -12.80 -11.58
N ILE A 99 14.85 -11.86 -12.05
CA ILE A 99 13.70 -11.34 -11.31
C ILE A 99 12.43 -11.42 -12.18
N THR A 100 11.29 -11.68 -11.56
CA THR A 100 9.99 -11.64 -12.22
C THR A 100 9.42 -10.23 -12.17
N VAL A 101 8.98 -9.74 -13.33
CA VAL A 101 8.26 -8.47 -13.48
C VAL A 101 6.82 -8.77 -13.95
N PRO A 102 5.78 -8.20 -13.31
CA PRO A 102 5.84 -7.35 -12.13
C PRO A 102 6.19 -8.12 -10.85
N GLY A 103 6.76 -7.40 -9.89
CA GLY A 103 6.94 -7.86 -8.52
C GLY A 103 7.86 -6.92 -7.74
N THR A 104 7.62 -6.77 -6.44
CA THR A 104 8.56 -6.04 -5.58
C THR A 104 9.80 -6.90 -5.35
N TRP A 105 11.00 -6.30 -5.37
CA TRP A 105 12.22 -7.09 -5.21
C TRP A 105 12.31 -7.70 -3.80
N GLN A 106 11.66 -7.08 -2.80
CA GLN A 106 11.68 -7.55 -1.43
C GLN A 106 10.97 -8.89 -1.31
N MET A 107 9.89 -9.11 -2.06
CA MET A 107 9.19 -10.40 -2.06
C MET A 107 9.89 -11.46 -2.92
N GLN A 108 10.99 -11.10 -3.60
CA GLN A 108 11.78 -11.99 -4.46
C GLN A 108 13.20 -12.26 -3.93
N GLY A 109 13.46 -11.96 -2.65
CA GLY A 109 14.72 -12.30 -1.98
C GLY A 109 15.74 -11.15 -1.88
N PHE A 110 15.48 -9.99 -2.47
CA PHE A 110 16.44 -8.88 -2.50
C PHE A 110 16.06 -7.77 -1.51
N GLY A 111 17.04 -7.19 -0.81
CA GLY A 111 16.79 -6.14 0.20
C GLY A 111 15.89 -6.59 1.36
N HIS A 112 15.29 -5.63 2.08
CA HIS A 112 14.55 -5.87 3.33
C HIS A 112 13.11 -5.35 3.25
N ASN A 113 12.17 -6.15 3.75
CA ASN A 113 10.81 -5.72 4.07
C ASN A 113 10.86 -4.83 5.30
N VAL A 114 10.38 -3.60 5.19
CA VAL A 114 10.33 -2.64 6.31
C VAL A 114 8.92 -2.10 6.40
N TYR A 115 8.37 -2.10 7.60
CA TYR A 115 7.10 -1.46 7.92
C TYR A 115 7.35 -0.32 8.90
N ARG A 116 6.76 0.85 8.60
CA ARG A 116 6.70 2.01 9.49
C ARG A 116 5.31 2.63 9.34
N ASN A 117 4.82 3.23 10.42
CA ASN A 117 3.58 3.99 10.41
C ASN A 117 3.88 5.45 10.05
N ILE A 118 4.26 6.26 11.04
CA ILE A 118 4.56 7.69 10.85
C ILE A 118 6.00 7.92 10.38
N PRO A 119 7.04 7.23 10.90
CA PRO A 119 8.40 7.48 10.45
C PRO A 119 8.68 7.11 9.00
N MET A 120 9.57 7.88 8.39
CA MET A 120 10.31 7.41 7.22
C MET A 120 11.09 6.13 7.56
N GLU A 121 11.18 5.20 6.61
CA GLU A 121 12.01 3.99 6.73
C GLU A 121 13.52 4.23 6.67
N PHE A 122 13.91 5.49 6.51
CA PHE A 122 15.28 5.97 6.51
C PHE A 122 15.39 7.25 7.36
N GLY A 123 16.61 7.61 7.74
CA GLY A 123 16.85 8.83 8.51
C GLY A 123 18.23 9.43 8.28
N PRO A 124 18.46 10.67 8.76
CA PRO A 124 17.47 11.56 9.39
C PRO A 124 16.42 12.09 8.39
N TYR A 125 15.31 12.63 8.90
CA TYR A 125 14.34 13.36 8.07
C TYR A 125 14.92 14.72 7.66
N ASP A 126 15.45 14.81 6.44
CA ASP A 126 16.09 16.02 5.88
C ASP A 126 15.66 16.26 4.42
N PRO A 127 14.37 16.53 4.12
CA PRO A 127 13.92 16.70 2.75
C PRO A 127 14.62 17.87 2.04
N PRO A 128 15.05 17.72 0.77
CA PRO A 128 14.76 16.61 -0.14
C PRO A 128 15.80 15.47 -0.12
N ARG A 129 16.76 15.48 0.81
CA ARG A 129 17.89 14.55 0.81
C ARG A 129 17.49 13.13 1.15
N VAL A 130 18.18 12.15 0.59
CA VAL A 130 18.04 10.73 0.90
C VAL A 130 19.40 10.14 1.32
N PRO A 131 19.46 8.98 1.98
CA PRO A 131 20.73 8.52 2.54
C PRO A 131 21.78 8.13 1.48
N ASP A 132 22.96 8.73 1.56
CA ASP A 132 24.11 8.40 0.68
C ASP A 132 24.74 7.03 1.00
N HIS A 133 24.71 6.64 2.28
CA HIS A 133 25.40 5.44 2.77
C HIS A 133 24.60 4.15 2.54
N PHE A 134 23.33 4.25 2.16
CA PHE A 134 22.49 3.11 1.83
C PHE A 134 21.28 3.63 1.04
N ASN A 135 21.14 3.21 -0.21
CA ASN A 135 19.94 3.44 -1.01
C ASN A 135 19.82 2.31 -2.05
N PRO A 136 19.11 1.23 -1.71
CA PRO A 136 19.05 0.04 -2.55
C PRO A 136 18.65 0.35 -3.98
N THR A 137 19.44 -0.16 -4.93
CA THR A 137 19.30 0.14 -6.36
C THR A 137 19.25 -1.15 -7.16
N GLY A 138 18.22 -1.28 -8.01
CA GLY A 138 18.02 -2.41 -8.90
C GLY A 138 18.29 -2.04 -10.36
N ALA A 139 19.17 -2.78 -11.02
CA ALA A 139 19.38 -2.70 -12.46
C ALA A 139 18.67 -3.87 -13.15
N TYR A 140 17.76 -3.57 -14.06
CA TYR A 140 16.94 -4.52 -14.81
C TYR A 140 17.32 -4.50 -16.28
N ARG A 141 17.43 -5.67 -16.93
CA ARG A 141 17.61 -5.78 -18.38
C ARG A 141 16.72 -6.83 -18.99
N ARG A 142 16.17 -6.52 -20.16
CA ARG A 142 15.38 -7.45 -20.98
C ARG A 142 15.63 -7.22 -22.46
N ARG A 143 15.73 -8.32 -23.21
CA ARG A 143 15.69 -8.31 -24.68
C ARG A 143 14.24 -8.49 -25.14
N PHE A 144 13.87 -7.82 -26.21
CA PHE A 144 12.54 -7.95 -26.81
C PHE A 144 12.62 -7.76 -28.33
N GLN A 145 11.57 -8.17 -29.03
CA GLN A 145 11.38 -7.89 -30.44
C GLN A 145 10.10 -7.11 -30.63
N VAL A 146 10.14 -6.12 -31.51
CA VAL A 146 8.94 -5.41 -31.92
C VAL A 146 8.12 -6.35 -32.82
N PRO A 147 6.82 -6.55 -32.55
CA PRO A 147 5.98 -7.41 -33.37
C PRO A 147 5.96 -7.00 -34.85
N ALA A 148 5.84 -7.99 -35.75
CA ALA A 148 5.67 -7.73 -37.17
C ALA A 148 4.39 -6.90 -37.43
N GLY A 149 4.47 -5.92 -38.33
CA GLY A 149 3.37 -5.02 -38.67
C GLY A 149 3.37 -3.69 -37.91
N TRP A 150 4.33 -3.45 -37.01
CA TRP A 150 4.46 -2.18 -36.28
C TRP A 150 5.43 -1.18 -36.96
N GLN A 151 6.08 -1.56 -38.06
CA GLN A 151 7.16 -0.77 -38.70
C GLN A 151 6.74 0.66 -39.07
N ASP A 152 5.50 0.85 -39.54
CA ASP A 152 4.96 2.17 -39.92
C ASP A 152 4.14 2.84 -38.81
N MET A 153 4.20 2.32 -37.58
CA MET A 153 3.45 2.82 -36.42
C MET A 153 4.36 3.65 -35.50
N GLU A 154 3.76 4.18 -34.44
CA GLU A 154 4.43 4.72 -33.26
C GLU A 154 4.33 3.69 -32.14
N THR A 155 5.48 3.25 -31.62
CA THR A 155 5.58 2.29 -30.52
C THR A 155 5.82 3.01 -29.20
N PHE A 156 5.00 2.72 -28.21
CA PHE A 156 5.06 3.28 -26.87
C PHE A 156 5.46 2.21 -25.87
N LEU A 157 6.30 2.59 -24.90
CA LEU A 157 6.65 1.79 -23.73
C LEU A 157 5.88 2.30 -22.53
N HIS A 158 5.17 1.41 -21.86
CA HIS A 158 4.30 1.72 -20.74
C HIS A 158 4.71 0.92 -19.50
N PHE A 159 4.87 1.62 -18.38
CA PHE A 159 5.01 1.04 -17.04
C PHE A 159 3.82 1.48 -16.18
N ASP A 160 3.02 0.53 -15.69
CA ASP A 160 1.86 0.84 -14.83
C ASP A 160 2.26 1.35 -13.43
N GLY A 161 3.48 1.02 -12.98
CA GLY A 161 3.98 1.41 -11.65
C GLY A 161 5.38 0.88 -11.33
N VAL A 162 6.27 1.79 -10.93
CA VAL A 162 7.64 1.51 -10.50
C VAL A 162 7.94 2.35 -9.27
N LYS A 163 8.49 1.75 -8.21
CA LYS A 163 8.78 2.46 -6.95
C LYS A 163 10.29 2.51 -6.63
N SER A 164 10.89 3.65 -6.29
CA SER A 164 10.29 5.00 -6.16
C SER A 164 10.66 5.96 -7.30
N ALA A 165 11.85 5.82 -7.90
CA ALA A 165 12.29 6.60 -9.05
C ALA A 165 13.13 5.75 -10.00
N PHE A 166 13.05 6.01 -11.30
CA PHE A 166 13.73 5.18 -12.29
C PHE A 166 14.08 5.88 -13.59
N TRP A 167 15.11 5.35 -14.26
CA TRP A 167 15.57 5.75 -15.58
C TRP A 167 15.41 4.60 -16.58
N VAL A 168 15.17 4.96 -17.84
CA VAL A 168 14.93 4.00 -18.93
C VAL A 168 15.89 4.24 -20.08
N TRP A 169 16.44 3.15 -20.63
CA TRP A 169 17.21 3.13 -21.86
C TRP A 169 16.71 2.08 -22.82
N ILE A 170 16.70 2.42 -24.11
CA ILE A 170 16.44 1.51 -25.22
C ILE A 170 17.68 1.50 -26.12
N ASN A 171 18.21 0.31 -26.41
CA ASN A 171 19.39 0.12 -27.25
C ASN A 171 20.60 1.02 -26.85
N GLY A 172 20.81 1.20 -25.54
CA GLY A 172 21.87 2.04 -25.00
C GLY A 172 21.60 3.55 -24.99
N GLN A 173 20.47 4.00 -25.53
CA GLN A 173 20.08 5.40 -25.59
C GLN A 173 19.11 5.75 -24.46
N TYR A 174 19.33 6.89 -23.81
CA TYR A 174 18.46 7.38 -22.74
C TYR A 174 17.10 7.81 -23.29
N VAL A 175 16.03 7.27 -22.68
CA VAL A 175 14.64 7.54 -23.06
C VAL A 175 14.01 8.55 -22.10
N GLY A 176 14.10 8.31 -20.78
CA GLY A 176 13.49 9.21 -19.80
C GLY A 176 13.59 8.74 -18.35
N PHE A 177 12.89 9.48 -17.49
CA PHE A 177 12.93 9.37 -16.03
C PHE A 177 11.54 9.60 -15.41
N ASP A 178 11.28 9.00 -14.24
CA ASP A 178 10.03 9.18 -13.49
C ASP A 178 10.20 9.03 -11.96
N LYS A 179 9.32 9.69 -11.19
CA LYS A 179 9.15 9.55 -9.72
C LYS A 179 7.71 9.23 -9.27
N GLY A 180 6.76 9.04 -10.20
CA GLY A 180 5.34 8.89 -9.85
C GLY A 180 4.97 7.44 -9.56
N SER A 181 5.31 6.95 -8.38
CA SER A 181 5.33 5.49 -8.13
C SER A 181 4.00 4.74 -8.23
N MET A 182 2.85 5.44 -8.20
CA MET A 182 1.50 4.83 -8.20
C MET A 182 0.68 5.12 -9.46
N THR A 183 1.28 5.79 -10.44
CA THR A 183 0.66 6.17 -11.71
C THR A 183 1.58 5.81 -12.85
N ALA A 184 1.03 5.50 -14.02
CA ALA A 184 1.82 5.05 -15.15
C ALA A 184 2.84 6.09 -15.63
N ALA A 185 3.93 5.59 -16.23
CA ALA A 185 4.89 6.38 -16.99
C ALA A 185 5.00 5.80 -18.40
N GLU A 186 4.95 6.68 -19.41
CA GLU A 186 4.87 6.28 -20.80
C GLU A 186 5.80 7.12 -21.68
N TRP A 187 6.46 6.48 -22.64
CA TRP A 187 7.33 7.13 -23.62
C TRP A 187 7.08 6.59 -25.02
N ASN A 188 7.04 7.47 -26.02
CA ASN A 188 7.19 7.05 -27.41
C ASN A 188 8.64 6.61 -27.66
N ILE A 189 8.86 5.31 -27.87
CA ILE A 189 10.19 4.72 -28.06
C ILE A 189 10.56 4.50 -29.53
N THR A 190 9.68 4.85 -30.48
CA THR A 190 9.92 4.68 -31.92
C THR A 190 11.29 5.15 -32.39
N PRO A 191 11.79 6.33 -31.98
CA PRO A 191 13.10 6.83 -32.44
C PRO A 191 14.31 6.02 -31.95
N TYR A 192 14.12 5.18 -30.93
CA TYR A 192 15.19 4.42 -30.26
C TYR A 192 15.25 2.96 -30.72
N LEU A 193 14.23 2.49 -31.45
CA LEU A 193 14.11 1.11 -31.89
C LEU A 193 15.01 0.81 -33.09
N GLN A 194 15.44 -0.45 -33.17
CA GLN A 194 16.16 -1.01 -34.31
C GLN A 194 15.44 -2.25 -34.84
N GLU A 195 15.77 -2.65 -36.08
CA GLU A 195 15.25 -3.88 -36.66
C GLU A 195 15.72 -5.12 -35.87
N GLY A 196 14.83 -6.08 -35.68
CA GLY A 196 15.12 -7.31 -34.95
C GLY A 196 15.08 -7.14 -33.43
N GLU A 197 16.13 -7.61 -32.76
CA GLU A 197 16.21 -7.61 -31.30
C GLU A 197 16.58 -6.23 -30.75
N ASN A 198 15.85 -5.82 -29.71
CA ASN A 198 16.04 -4.58 -28.98
C ASN A 198 16.34 -4.89 -27.51
N THR A 199 17.08 -4.01 -26.84
CA THR A 199 17.40 -4.11 -25.41
C THR A 199 16.72 -3.00 -24.62
N LEU A 200 15.99 -3.36 -23.56
CA LEU A 200 15.47 -2.46 -22.55
C LEU A 200 16.31 -2.60 -21.28
N ALA A 201 16.80 -1.47 -20.76
CA ALA A 201 17.48 -1.37 -19.48
C ALA A 201 16.75 -0.36 -18.59
N VAL A 202 16.55 -0.72 -17.32
CA VAL A 202 15.88 0.13 -16.34
C VAL A 202 16.70 0.15 -15.06
N ARG A 203 16.92 1.33 -14.49
CA ARG A 203 17.53 1.47 -13.17
C ARG A 203 16.52 2.06 -12.20
N VAL A 204 16.30 1.40 -11.06
CA VAL A 204 15.33 1.80 -10.05
C VAL A 204 16.05 2.03 -8.72
N VAL A 205 15.80 3.17 -8.07
CA VAL A 205 16.25 3.44 -6.70
C VAL A 205 15.09 3.29 -5.71
N ARG A 206 15.39 2.83 -4.49
CA ARG A 206 14.39 2.67 -3.41
C ARG A 206 13.91 4.02 -2.88
N TRP A 207 14.83 4.96 -2.72
CA TRP A 207 14.56 6.28 -2.13
C TRP A 207 14.92 7.43 -3.06
N CYS A 208 14.02 8.42 -3.09
CA CYS A 208 14.19 9.71 -3.72
C CYS A 208 13.38 10.76 -2.94
N ASP A 209 13.44 12.04 -3.31
CA ASP A 209 12.61 13.09 -2.70
C ASP A 209 11.11 12.78 -2.74
N GLY A 210 10.63 12.09 -3.79
CA GLY A 210 9.25 11.63 -3.88
C GLY A 210 8.82 10.67 -2.75
N SER A 211 9.77 9.97 -2.11
CA SER A 211 9.49 9.08 -0.98
C SER A 211 8.91 9.82 0.23
N TYR A 212 9.24 11.10 0.40
CA TYR A 212 8.67 11.95 1.47
C TYR A 212 7.17 12.30 1.26
N LEU A 213 6.63 12.07 0.05
CA LEU A 213 5.19 12.16 -0.25
C LEU A 213 4.50 10.78 -0.26
N GLU A 214 5.23 9.73 0.12
CA GLU A 214 4.81 8.33 0.08
C GLU A 214 5.00 7.66 1.46
N ASP A 215 4.63 8.41 2.49
CA ASP A 215 4.81 8.06 3.90
C ASP A 215 3.59 7.35 4.51
N GLN A 216 2.81 6.63 3.69
CA GLN A 216 1.63 5.88 4.14
C GLN A 216 1.91 4.85 5.26
N ASP A 217 0.97 4.61 6.15
CA ASP A 217 1.03 3.52 7.14
C ASP A 217 0.96 2.12 6.46
N MET A 218 2.10 1.63 5.97
CA MET A 218 2.18 0.40 5.18
C MET A 218 3.60 -0.15 5.03
N TRP A 219 3.71 -1.38 4.50
CA TRP A 219 4.99 -1.93 4.06
C TRP A 219 5.62 -1.11 2.93
N ARG A 220 6.93 -0.88 3.06
CA ARG A 220 7.74 -0.10 2.14
C ARG A 220 8.46 -1.02 1.14
N PHE A 221 8.05 -0.90 -0.12
CA PHE A 221 8.55 -1.74 -1.23
C PHE A 221 9.28 -0.92 -2.29
N ALA A 222 9.97 -1.61 -3.20
CA ALA A 222 10.57 -1.01 -4.39
C ALA A 222 10.63 -2.00 -5.58
N GLY A 223 10.90 -1.47 -6.76
CA GLY A 223 11.00 -2.22 -8.00
C GLY A 223 9.83 -1.98 -8.97
N ILE A 224 9.82 -2.74 -10.06
CA ILE A 224 8.79 -2.71 -11.10
C ILE A 224 7.66 -3.63 -10.66
N TYR A 225 6.65 -3.08 -9.98
CA TYR A 225 5.66 -3.86 -9.23
C TYR A 225 4.27 -3.94 -9.89
N ARG A 226 4.07 -3.23 -11.02
CA ARG A 226 2.92 -3.38 -11.92
C ARG A 226 3.40 -3.63 -13.36
N ASP A 227 2.45 -3.93 -14.24
CA ASP A 227 2.73 -4.44 -15.59
C ASP A 227 3.60 -3.51 -16.43
N VAL A 228 4.36 -4.13 -17.34
CA VAL A 228 5.13 -3.46 -18.37
C VAL A 228 4.71 -4.01 -19.72
N TYR A 229 4.42 -3.14 -20.67
CA TYR A 229 4.04 -3.55 -22.02
C TYR A 229 4.41 -2.50 -23.06
N LEU A 230 4.43 -2.95 -24.32
CA LEU A 230 4.49 -2.08 -25.48
C LEU A 230 3.13 -2.03 -26.14
N PHE A 231 2.80 -0.90 -26.75
CA PHE A 231 1.69 -0.82 -27.69
C PHE A 231 2.04 0.05 -28.89
N ALA A 232 1.37 -0.20 -30.03
CA ALA A 232 1.57 0.55 -31.26
C ALA A 232 0.31 1.27 -31.72
N LYS A 233 0.46 2.57 -32.01
CA LYS A 233 -0.58 3.42 -32.59
C LYS A 233 -0.20 3.87 -34.00
N PRO A 234 -1.16 4.05 -34.92
CA PRO A 234 -0.87 4.69 -36.20
C PRO A 234 -0.32 6.11 -35.99
N LYS A 235 0.41 6.64 -36.97
CA LYS A 235 0.99 8.00 -36.91
C LYS A 235 -0.05 9.06 -36.53
N ALA A 236 -1.25 8.95 -37.07
CA ALA A 236 -2.39 9.78 -36.70
C ALA A 236 -3.41 8.94 -35.89
N HIS A 237 -3.65 9.32 -34.63
CA HIS A 237 -4.38 8.51 -33.66
C HIS A 237 -5.12 9.36 -32.61
N LEU A 238 -5.96 8.70 -31.82
CA LEU A 238 -6.58 9.16 -30.59
C LEU A 238 -5.58 9.07 -29.43
N ARG A 239 -5.26 10.23 -28.85
CA ARG A 239 -4.38 10.37 -27.69
C ARG A 239 -5.14 10.15 -26.38
N ASP A 240 -6.30 10.78 -26.22
CA ASP A 240 -7.05 10.79 -24.96
C ASP A 240 -8.55 10.94 -25.23
N LEU A 241 -9.35 10.53 -24.25
CA LEU A 241 -10.81 10.52 -24.27
C LEU A 241 -11.33 10.94 -22.89
N GLN A 242 -12.33 11.82 -22.89
CA GLN A 242 -13.12 12.14 -21.72
C GLN A 242 -14.60 11.86 -22.01
N VAL A 243 -15.22 11.06 -21.16
CA VAL A 243 -16.63 10.71 -21.19
C VAL A 243 -17.35 11.39 -20.03
N GLN A 244 -18.44 12.10 -20.31
CA GLN A 244 -19.30 12.69 -19.29
C GLN A 244 -20.77 12.37 -19.58
N THR A 245 -21.52 12.10 -18.52
CA THR A 245 -22.96 11.85 -18.60
C THR A 245 -23.72 12.82 -17.72
N HIS A 246 -24.77 13.44 -18.27
CA HIS A 246 -25.65 14.34 -17.54
C HIS A 246 -27.08 13.80 -17.62
N LEU A 247 -27.69 13.49 -16.49
CA LEU A 247 -29.04 12.96 -16.40
C LEU A 247 -30.05 14.11 -16.36
N ASP A 248 -31.06 14.03 -17.21
CA ASP A 248 -32.26 14.87 -17.15
C ASP A 248 -33.29 14.15 -16.26
N LEU A 249 -33.22 14.41 -14.95
CA LEU A 249 -34.18 13.92 -13.96
C LEU A 249 -35.32 14.95 -13.80
N PRO A 250 -36.60 14.55 -13.82
CA PRO A 250 -37.15 13.19 -13.83
C PRO A 250 -37.40 12.58 -15.24
N GLY A 251 -36.95 13.25 -16.31
CA GLY A 251 -37.22 12.90 -17.71
C GLY A 251 -36.61 11.59 -18.24
N GLN A 252 -35.82 10.88 -17.43
CA GLN A 252 -35.16 9.60 -17.77
C GLN A 252 -34.37 9.66 -19.09
N SER A 253 -33.82 10.81 -19.48
CA SER A 253 -32.89 10.91 -20.60
C SER A 253 -31.53 11.35 -20.11
N ALA A 254 -30.47 11.05 -20.86
CA ALA A 254 -29.13 11.50 -20.54
C ALA A 254 -28.48 12.18 -21.75
N ARG A 255 -27.64 13.18 -21.50
CA ARG A 255 -26.67 13.68 -22.48
C ARG A 255 -25.36 12.93 -22.26
N LEU A 256 -24.85 12.34 -23.34
CA LEU A 256 -23.51 11.76 -23.43
C LEU A 256 -22.61 12.76 -24.12
N GLU A 257 -21.66 13.33 -23.37
CA GLU A 257 -20.65 14.22 -23.88
C GLU A 257 -19.31 13.48 -24.02
N LEU A 258 -18.73 13.51 -25.22
CA LEU A 258 -17.40 12.97 -25.48
C LEU A 258 -16.48 14.11 -25.87
N LYS A 259 -15.32 14.20 -25.22
CA LYS A 259 -14.22 15.06 -25.67
C LYS A 259 -13.03 14.17 -25.99
N THR A 260 -12.54 14.28 -27.22
CA THR A 260 -11.48 13.43 -27.76
C THR A 260 -10.31 14.30 -28.16
N TRP A 261 -9.09 13.81 -27.98
CA TRP A 261 -7.87 14.48 -28.41
C TRP A 261 -7.20 13.64 -29.48
N LEU A 262 -7.07 14.19 -30.67
CA LEU A 262 -6.43 13.56 -31.82
C LEU A 262 -5.03 14.14 -31.98
N ARG A 263 -4.08 13.30 -32.42
CA ARG A 263 -2.68 13.68 -32.62
C ARG A 263 -2.17 13.14 -33.94
N ASN A 264 -1.31 13.91 -34.60
CA ASN A 264 -0.57 13.47 -35.78
C ASN A 264 0.95 13.52 -35.50
N LEU A 265 1.58 12.35 -35.41
CA LEU A 265 3.03 12.17 -35.29
C LEU A 265 3.71 11.86 -36.64
N GLY A 266 2.95 11.85 -37.74
CA GLY A 266 3.49 11.67 -39.09
C GLY A 266 4.08 12.94 -39.68
N GLU A 267 4.75 12.80 -40.82
CA GLU A 267 5.44 13.89 -41.52
C GLU A 267 4.52 14.73 -42.42
N THR A 268 3.30 14.26 -42.68
CA THR A 268 2.34 14.92 -43.56
C THR A 268 1.09 15.38 -42.82
N PRO A 269 0.50 16.53 -43.19
CA PRO A 269 -0.81 16.91 -42.69
C PRO A 269 -1.85 15.81 -42.93
N THR A 270 -2.63 15.49 -41.92
CA THR A 270 -3.62 14.39 -41.98
C THR A 270 -4.98 14.91 -41.50
N SER A 271 -6.01 14.70 -42.30
CA SER A 271 -7.40 14.92 -41.88
C SER A 271 -7.95 13.62 -41.31
N LEU A 272 -8.57 13.72 -40.14
CA LEU A 272 -9.13 12.58 -39.42
C LEU A 272 -10.64 12.72 -39.31
N ARG A 273 -11.32 11.58 -39.25
CA ARG A 273 -12.72 11.49 -38.84
C ARG A 273 -12.84 10.53 -37.70
N LEU A 274 -13.82 10.76 -36.84
CA LEU A 274 -14.07 9.88 -35.72
C LEU A 274 -15.49 9.35 -35.80
N ARG A 275 -15.62 8.02 -35.87
CA ARG A 275 -16.91 7.35 -35.72
C ARG A 275 -17.01 6.77 -34.31
N ALA A 276 -18.06 7.08 -33.58
CA ALA A 276 -18.30 6.56 -32.24
C ALA A 276 -19.59 5.74 -32.24
N GLN A 277 -19.54 4.51 -31.73
CA GLN A 277 -20.69 3.62 -31.60
C GLN A 277 -20.91 3.26 -30.13
N LEU A 278 -22.11 3.52 -29.62
CA LEU A 278 -22.52 3.16 -28.27
C LEU A 278 -23.37 1.88 -28.31
N PHE A 279 -22.94 0.87 -27.58
CA PHE A 279 -23.62 -0.42 -27.43
C PHE A 279 -24.25 -0.52 -26.05
N SER A 280 -25.47 -1.06 -25.97
CA SER A 280 -26.15 -1.41 -24.72
C SER A 280 -25.40 -2.51 -23.96
N PRO A 281 -25.72 -2.74 -22.67
CA PRO A 281 -25.20 -3.88 -21.91
C PRO A 281 -25.40 -5.23 -22.63
N GLU A 282 -26.51 -5.40 -23.36
CA GLU A 282 -26.82 -6.60 -24.16
C GLU A 282 -26.12 -6.63 -25.54
N GLY A 283 -25.30 -5.61 -25.85
CA GLY A 283 -24.53 -5.52 -27.08
C GLY A 283 -25.30 -4.95 -28.28
N ARG A 284 -26.44 -4.29 -28.09
CA ARG A 284 -27.20 -3.65 -29.18
C ARG A 284 -26.69 -2.25 -29.46
N VAL A 285 -26.55 -1.86 -30.73
CA VAL A 285 -26.19 -0.48 -31.09
C VAL A 285 -27.33 0.47 -30.70
N ILE A 286 -27.05 1.37 -29.77
CA ILE A 286 -27.99 2.41 -29.31
C ILE A 286 -27.87 3.66 -30.18
N ARG A 287 -26.63 4.02 -30.53
CA ARG A 287 -26.31 5.18 -31.36
C ARG A 287 -25.02 4.99 -32.13
N THR A 288 -24.91 5.72 -33.24
CA THR A 288 -23.68 5.90 -34.01
C THR A 288 -23.54 7.37 -34.35
N PHE A 289 -22.34 7.91 -34.17
CA PHE A 289 -21.99 9.29 -34.42
C PHE A 289 -20.79 9.33 -35.37
N LEU A 290 -20.76 10.31 -36.25
CA LEU A 290 -19.62 10.57 -37.12
C LEU A 290 -19.31 12.07 -37.03
N ALA A 291 -18.06 12.41 -36.74
CA ALA A 291 -17.58 13.78 -36.80
C ALA A 291 -16.39 13.90 -37.75
N GLU A 292 -16.41 14.96 -38.53
CA GLU A 292 -15.26 15.42 -39.30
C GLU A 292 -14.29 16.11 -38.34
N GLY A 293 -13.03 15.67 -38.37
CA GLY A 293 -11.96 16.21 -37.55
C GLY A 293 -11.19 17.33 -38.23
N PRO A 294 -10.41 18.11 -37.46
CA PRO A 294 -9.52 19.11 -38.02
C PRO A 294 -8.43 18.46 -38.86
N MET A 295 -7.90 19.21 -39.82
CA MET A 295 -6.65 18.84 -40.49
C MET A 295 -5.49 19.10 -39.53
N LEU A 296 -4.78 18.04 -39.14
CA LEU A 296 -3.67 18.12 -38.20
C LEU A 296 -2.34 18.20 -38.95
N ALA A 297 -1.59 19.28 -38.76
CA ALA A 297 -0.21 19.38 -39.20
C ALA A 297 0.69 18.33 -38.49
N PRO A 298 1.89 18.03 -39.02
CA PRO A 298 2.89 17.22 -38.32
C PRO A 298 3.16 17.72 -36.90
N GLY A 299 3.10 16.81 -35.92
CA GLY A 299 3.27 17.11 -34.50
C GLY A 299 2.08 17.79 -33.82
N ALA A 300 1.02 18.16 -34.57
CA ALA A 300 -0.12 18.87 -34.03
C ALA A 300 -1.08 17.93 -33.27
N SER A 301 -1.81 18.52 -32.33
CA SER A 301 -2.93 17.89 -31.63
C SER A 301 -4.11 18.85 -31.58
N ASP A 302 -5.32 18.31 -31.64
CA ASP A 302 -6.56 19.10 -31.49
C ASP A 302 -7.67 18.23 -30.90
N SER A 303 -8.79 18.83 -30.52
CA SER A 303 -9.90 18.13 -29.87
C SER A 303 -11.20 18.16 -30.66
N LEU A 304 -11.96 17.08 -30.56
CA LEU A 304 -13.34 16.98 -31.07
C LEU A 304 -14.32 16.69 -29.95
N ARG A 305 -15.51 17.28 -30.07
CA ARG A 305 -16.59 17.13 -29.10
C ARG A 305 -17.83 16.51 -29.73
N PHE A 306 -18.45 15.61 -28.99
CA PHE A 306 -19.75 15.02 -29.29
C PHE A 306 -20.68 15.31 -28.12
N ASP A 307 -21.93 15.63 -28.41
CA ASP A 307 -22.99 15.79 -27.42
C ASP A 307 -24.25 15.15 -27.96
N GLN A 308 -24.72 14.10 -27.27
CA GLN A 308 -25.72 13.20 -27.81
C GLN A 308 -26.75 12.83 -26.76
N ARG A 309 -28.03 12.95 -27.12
CA ARG A 309 -29.14 12.55 -26.25
C ARG A 309 -29.41 11.06 -26.36
N ILE A 310 -29.36 10.39 -25.21
CA ILE A 310 -29.71 8.99 -25.00
C ILE A 310 -31.03 8.95 -24.24
N ASN A 311 -32.02 8.26 -24.79
CA ASN A 311 -33.35 8.16 -24.18
C ASN A 311 -33.40 6.91 -23.31
N ARG A 312 -33.84 7.07 -22.05
CA ARG A 312 -34.06 5.98 -21.08
C ARG A 312 -32.85 5.05 -20.94
N PRO A 313 -31.62 5.59 -20.70
CA PRO A 313 -30.50 4.73 -20.43
C PRO A 313 -30.72 3.95 -19.13
N GLU A 314 -30.30 2.70 -19.12
CA GLU A 314 -30.04 1.97 -17.88
C GLU A 314 -28.93 2.68 -17.10
N LEU A 315 -29.18 2.95 -15.83
CA LEU A 315 -28.28 3.73 -14.98
C LEU A 315 -27.28 2.82 -14.27
N TRP A 316 -26.07 3.32 -14.09
CA TRP A 316 -25.06 2.69 -13.26
C TRP A 316 -25.22 3.10 -11.80
N SER A 317 -25.11 2.16 -10.86
CA SER A 317 -25.00 2.37 -9.42
C SER A 317 -24.28 1.20 -8.72
N ASP A 318 -24.07 1.29 -7.41
CA ASP A 318 -23.56 0.18 -6.58
C ASP A 318 -24.54 -1.01 -6.46
N GLU A 319 -25.80 -0.79 -6.83
CA GLU A 319 -26.85 -1.82 -6.84
C GLU A 319 -27.05 -2.43 -8.24
N HIS A 320 -26.94 -1.60 -9.28
CA HIS A 320 -27.16 -1.97 -10.67
C HIS A 320 -26.02 -1.43 -11.56
N PRO A 321 -24.93 -2.18 -11.75
CA PRO A 321 -23.75 -1.72 -12.51
C PRO A 321 -23.95 -1.83 -14.03
N ALA A 322 -24.96 -1.15 -14.59
CA ALA A 322 -25.21 -1.16 -16.02
C ALA A 322 -24.07 -0.47 -16.79
N LEU A 323 -23.34 -1.23 -17.62
CA LEU A 323 -22.21 -0.74 -18.42
C LEU A 323 -22.52 -0.81 -19.90
N TYR A 324 -22.45 0.33 -20.55
CA TYR A 324 -22.45 0.47 -22.00
C TYR A 324 -21.03 0.37 -22.52
N ARG A 325 -20.89 0.09 -23.81
CA ARG A 325 -19.61 0.01 -24.48
C ARG A 325 -19.52 1.03 -25.60
N LEU A 326 -18.54 1.91 -25.54
CA LEU A 326 -18.26 2.92 -26.54
C LEU A 326 -17.07 2.47 -27.38
N VAL A 327 -17.29 2.22 -28.66
CA VAL A 327 -16.22 1.93 -29.61
C VAL A 327 -15.97 3.17 -30.46
N LEU A 328 -14.74 3.67 -30.47
CA LEU A 328 -14.34 4.80 -31.31
C LEU A 328 -13.41 4.31 -32.42
N GLU A 329 -13.76 4.61 -33.67
CA GLU A 329 -12.97 4.36 -34.86
C GLU A 329 -12.35 5.67 -35.35
N VAL A 330 -11.03 5.72 -35.45
CA VAL A 330 -10.31 6.81 -36.11
C VAL A 330 -10.14 6.44 -37.58
N LEU A 331 -10.67 7.28 -38.46
CA LEU A 331 -10.67 7.10 -39.91
C LEU A 331 -9.86 8.21 -40.58
N ASP A 332 -9.28 7.94 -41.74
CA ASP A 332 -8.71 8.98 -42.60
C ASP A 332 -9.75 9.67 -43.50
N ASP A 333 -9.28 10.61 -44.31
CA ASP A 333 -10.05 11.34 -45.33
C ASP A 333 -10.72 10.42 -46.37
N ARG A 334 -10.18 9.22 -46.58
CA ARG A 334 -10.70 8.17 -47.49
C ARG A 334 -11.57 7.12 -46.81
N SER A 335 -11.90 7.31 -45.53
CA SER A 335 -12.74 6.42 -44.70
C SER A 335 -12.07 5.09 -44.38
N ARG A 336 -10.74 5.01 -44.53
CA ARG A 336 -9.99 3.85 -44.09
C ARG A 336 -9.80 3.93 -42.59
N LEU A 337 -9.99 2.80 -41.93
CA LEU A 337 -9.77 2.65 -40.50
C LEU A 337 -8.27 2.71 -40.19
N LEU A 338 -7.88 3.60 -39.28
CA LEU A 338 -6.52 3.70 -38.75
C LEU A 338 -6.40 2.95 -37.43
N GLU A 339 -7.36 3.15 -36.53
CA GLU A 339 -7.45 2.45 -35.26
C GLU A 339 -8.87 2.41 -34.73
N ALA A 340 -9.12 1.44 -33.84
CA ALA A 340 -10.27 1.43 -32.97
C ALA A 340 -9.83 1.41 -31.51
N VAL A 341 -10.60 2.04 -30.62
CA VAL A 341 -10.45 1.93 -29.16
C VAL A 341 -11.81 1.62 -28.55
N GLU A 342 -11.79 1.12 -27.31
CA GLU A 342 -13.00 0.85 -26.53
C GLU A 342 -12.93 1.56 -25.18
N GLU A 343 -14.08 2.00 -24.70
CA GLU A 343 -14.27 2.62 -23.39
C GLU A 343 -15.61 2.19 -22.80
N ARG A 344 -15.64 1.87 -21.51
CA ARG A 344 -16.88 1.54 -20.79
C ARG A 344 -17.57 2.81 -20.34
N VAL A 345 -18.90 2.83 -20.41
CA VAL A 345 -19.71 3.99 -20.04
C VAL A 345 -20.82 3.58 -19.09
N GLY A 346 -20.79 4.11 -17.86
CA GLY A 346 -21.91 4.01 -16.91
C GLY A 346 -22.68 5.33 -16.86
N PHE A 347 -23.96 5.31 -17.20
CA PHE A 347 -24.81 6.52 -17.07
C PHE A 347 -25.15 6.75 -15.61
N ARG A 348 -24.54 7.77 -15.00
CA ARG A 348 -24.81 8.13 -13.62
C ARG A 348 -24.59 9.62 -13.37
N GLN A 349 -25.20 10.14 -12.32
CA GLN A 349 -24.98 11.52 -11.87
C GLN A 349 -24.75 11.56 -10.36
N ILE A 350 -23.82 12.42 -9.94
CA ILE A 350 -23.50 12.68 -8.54
C ILE A 350 -23.71 14.17 -8.30
N ASP A 351 -24.55 14.48 -7.32
CA ASP A 351 -24.86 15.86 -6.94
C ASP A 351 -24.85 16.00 -5.43
N ILE A 352 -24.61 17.22 -4.93
CA ILE A 352 -24.82 17.56 -3.53
C ILE A 352 -25.93 18.60 -3.47
N GLU A 353 -27.07 18.20 -2.90
CA GLU A 353 -28.24 19.06 -2.73
C GLU A 353 -28.55 19.19 -1.24
N GLU A 354 -28.69 20.43 -0.74
CA GLU A 354 -28.97 20.74 0.67
C GLU A 354 -28.02 20.07 1.69
N GLY A 355 -26.77 19.83 1.28
CA GLY A 355 -25.74 19.18 2.10
C GLY A 355 -25.83 17.65 2.12
N VAL A 356 -26.55 17.03 1.18
CA VAL A 356 -26.67 15.58 1.01
C VAL A 356 -26.18 15.17 -0.38
N LEU A 357 -25.26 14.21 -0.44
CA LEU A 357 -24.77 13.60 -1.66
C LEU A 357 -25.80 12.61 -2.22
N HIS A 358 -26.13 12.76 -3.49
CA HIS A 358 -27.08 11.94 -4.22
C HIS A 358 -26.36 11.17 -5.33
N LEU A 359 -26.77 9.92 -5.53
CA LEU A 359 -26.47 9.13 -6.71
C LEU A 359 -27.77 8.99 -7.50
N ASN A 360 -27.76 9.43 -8.76
CA ASN A 360 -28.92 9.37 -9.66
C ASN A 360 -30.19 10.01 -9.05
N GLY A 361 -30.00 11.14 -8.33
CA GLY A 361 -31.08 11.88 -7.65
C GLY A 361 -31.62 11.23 -6.38
N LYS A 362 -30.93 10.21 -5.83
CA LYS A 362 -31.31 9.54 -4.57
C LYS A 362 -30.19 9.64 -3.53
N PRO A 363 -30.50 9.93 -2.24
CA PRO A 363 -29.49 9.91 -1.19
C PRO A 363 -28.86 8.52 -1.07
N VAL A 364 -27.53 8.47 -1.00
CA VAL A 364 -26.78 7.22 -0.85
C VAL A 364 -26.09 7.17 0.52
N LYS A 365 -26.06 6.00 1.15
CA LYS A 365 -25.25 5.73 2.35
C LYS A 365 -24.00 4.95 1.95
N ILE A 366 -22.86 5.46 2.37
CA ILE A 366 -21.52 4.93 2.13
C ILE A 366 -21.19 3.91 3.22
N ARG A 367 -21.31 2.63 2.86
CA ARG A 367 -20.92 1.46 3.65
C ARG A 367 -19.53 1.07 3.20
N GLY A 368 -18.55 1.89 3.57
CA GLY A 368 -17.22 1.85 2.99
C GLY A 368 -16.16 1.14 3.84
N VAL A 369 -15.05 0.80 3.20
CA VAL A 369 -13.80 0.35 3.83
C VAL A 369 -12.57 0.95 3.14
N ASN A 370 -11.53 1.29 3.90
CA ASN A 370 -10.21 1.64 3.36
C ASN A 370 -9.51 0.36 2.89
N ARG A 371 -8.84 0.39 1.73
CA ARG A 371 -8.18 -0.79 1.17
C ARG A 371 -6.79 -0.46 0.63
N HIS A 372 -5.77 -1.03 1.26
CA HIS A 372 -4.42 -1.13 0.69
C HIS A 372 -4.32 -2.24 -0.37
N GLU A 373 -3.46 -2.03 -1.37
CA GLU A 373 -3.00 -3.11 -2.26
C GLU A 373 -2.01 -3.99 -1.49
N HIS A 374 -2.52 -5.04 -0.84
CA HIS A 374 -1.72 -6.00 -0.06
C HIS A 374 -2.09 -7.44 -0.36
N ASP A 375 -1.07 -8.27 -0.62
CA ASP A 375 -1.11 -9.71 -0.74
C ASP A 375 0.04 -10.31 0.10
N PRO A 376 -0.22 -11.34 0.92
CA PRO A 376 0.79 -11.91 1.81
C PRO A 376 1.99 -12.52 1.08
N ILE A 377 1.85 -12.92 -0.20
CA ILE A 377 2.90 -13.61 -0.95
C ILE A 377 3.66 -12.64 -1.86
N THR A 378 2.93 -11.74 -2.52
CA THR A 378 3.46 -10.85 -3.57
C THR A 378 3.63 -9.40 -3.08
N GLY A 379 3.31 -9.13 -1.80
CA GLY A 379 3.42 -7.81 -1.21
C GLY A 379 2.36 -6.88 -1.80
N ARG A 380 2.78 -5.90 -2.60
CA ARG A 380 1.86 -4.94 -3.22
C ARG A 380 1.27 -5.39 -4.56
N SER A 381 1.92 -6.32 -5.25
CA SER A 381 1.53 -6.66 -6.63
C SER A 381 0.23 -7.46 -6.65
N MET A 382 -0.88 -6.82 -7.05
CA MET A 382 -2.20 -7.44 -6.99
C MET A 382 -2.54 -8.21 -8.27
N SER A 383 -2.96 -9.48 -8.12
CA SER A 383 -3.54 -10.25 -9.23
C SER A 383 -5.03 -9.94 -9.40
N ARG A 384 -5.55 -10.14 -10.62
CA ARG A 384 -7.00 -10.11 -10.90
C ARG A 384 -7.81 -10.93 -9.90
N ALA A 385 -7.43 -12.19 -9.71
CA ALA A 385 -8.15 -13.12 -8.83
C ALA A 385 -8.21 -12.62 -7.38
N ARG A 386 -7.13 -11.96 -6.90
CA ARG A 386 -7.14 -11.39 -5.56
C ARG A 386 -8.04 -10.16 -5.44
N ILE A 387 -8.04 -9.28 -6.45
CA ILE A 387 -8.95 -8.13 -6.46
C ILE A 387 -10.40 -8.61 -6.53
N GLU A 388 -10.72 -9.56 -7.40
CA GLU A 388 -12.06 -10.15 -7.52
C GLU A 388 -12.50 -10.80 -6.19
N GLN A 389 -11.60 -11.53 -5.50
CA GLN A 389 -11.88 -12.09 -4.17
C GLN A 389 -12.24 -10.99 -3.16
N ASP A 390 -11.50 -9.88 -3.13
CA ASP A 390 -11.82 -8.74 -2.26
C ASP A 390 -13.22 -8.20 -2.56
N LEU A 391 -13.52 -7.91 -3.84
CA LEU A 391 -14.80 -7.32 -4.25
C LEU A 391 -15.99 -8.25 -3.96
N GLN A 392 -15.84 -9.56 -4.22
CA GLN A 392 -16.87 -10.55 -3.91
C GLN A 392 -17.19 -10.60 -2.42
N LEU A 393 -16.16 -10.66 -1.56
CA LEU A 393 -16.36 -10.67 -0.12
C LEU A 393 -16.98 -9.35 0.37
N MET A 394 -16.54 -8.21 -0.16
CA MET A 394 -17.13 -6.91 0.18
C MET A 394 -18.62 -6.86 -0.12
N LYS A 395 -19.06 -7.29 -1.32
CA LYS A 395 -20.48 -7.34 -1.66
C LYS A 395 -21.25 -8.26 -0.72
N GLN A 396 -20.71 -9.44 -0.40
CA GLN A 396 -21.32 -10.39 0.56
C GLN A 396 -21.39 -9.87 2.00
N LEU A 397 -20.57 -8.88 2.35
CA LEU A 397 -20.54 -8.18 3.64
C LEU A 397 -21.32 -6.85 3.61
N ASN A 398 -22.14 -6.61 2.56
CA ASN A 398 -22.93 -5.38 2.38
C ASN A 398 -22.08 -4.09 2.26
N ILE A 399 -20.80 -4.21 1.91
CA ILE A 399 -19.92 -3.07 1.60
C ILE A 399 -20.24 -2.60 0.17
N ASN A 400 -20.35 -1.28 -0.02
CA ASN A 400 -20.66 -0.69 -1.32
C ASN A 400 -19.67 0.39 -1.77
N SER A 401 -18.66 0.71 -0.97
CA SER A 401 -17.66 1.72 -1.31
C SER A 401 -16.26 1.33 -0.85
N ILE A 402 -15.25 1.75 -1.59
CA ILE A 402 -13.83 1.61 -1.25
C ILE A 402 -13.16 2.98 -1.31
N ARG A 403 -12.32 3.28 -0.32
CA ARG A 403 -11.32 4.36 -0.41
C ARG A 403 -9.97 3.72 -0.72
N THR A 404 -9.29 4.20 -1.76
CA THR A 404 -7.99 3.67 -2.21
C THR A 404 -6.87 4.20 -1.31
N SER A 405 -6.79 3.70 -0.08
CA SER A 405 -5.85 4.18 0.94
C SER A 405 -4.40 3.81 0.57
N HIS A 406 -3.49 4.75 0.33
CA HIS A 406 -3.66 6.20 0.13
C HIS A 406 -2.98 6.65 -1.18
N TYR A 407 -3.41 6.01 -2.26
CA TYR A 407 -2.84 6.15 -3.59
C TYR A 407 -3.77 5.54 -4.65
N PRO A 408 -3.59 5.88 -5.94
CA PRO A 408 -4.34 5.25 -7.00
C PRO A 408 -3.93 3.77 -7.16
N ASN A 409 -4.91 2.89 -7.23
CA ASN A 409 -4.69 1.45 -7.40
C ASN A 409 -4.30 1.10 -8.85
N THR A 410 -4.04 -0.19 -9.13
CA THR A 410 -3.86 -0.68 -10.50
C THR A 410 -5.10 -0.38 -11.37
N PRO A 411 -4.97 -0.01 -12.66
CA PRO A 411 -6.12 0.29 -13.53
C PRO A 411 -7.21 -0.81 -13.52
N LEU A 412 -6.80 -2.07 -13.49
CA LEU A 412 -7.69 -3.23 -13.39
C LEU A 412 -8.66 -3.17 -12.20
N PHE A 413 -8.27 -2.54 -11.08
CA PHE A 413 -9.13 -2.40 -9.92
C PHE A 413 -10.40 -1.60 -10.25
N TYR A 414 -10.26 -0.50 -11.00
CA TYR A 414 -11.38 0.38 -11.35
C TYR A 414 -12.31 -0.28 -12.36
N ASP A 415 -11.75 -0.99 -13.37
CA ASP A 415 -12.53 -1.81 -14.30
C ASP A 415 -13.42 -2.82 -13.57
N LEU A 416 -12.87 -3.47 -12.53
CA LEU A 416 -13.60 -4.43 -11.72
C LEU A 416 -14.61 -3.74 -10.79
N CYS A 417 -14.31 -2.58 -10.21
CA CYS A 417 -15.28 -1.81 -9.43
C CYS A 417 -16.47 -1.34 -10.29
N ASP A 418 -16.21 -0.97 -11.55
CA ASP A 418 -17.26 -0.65 -12.52
C ASP A 418 -18.18 -1.85 -12.77
N GLU A 419 -17.61 -3.05 -12.95
CA GLU A 419 -18.34 -4.31 -13.20
C GLU A 419 -19.12 -4.81 -11.98
N TYR A 420 -18.52 -4.75 -10.79
CA TYR A 420 -19.11 -5.28 -9.56
C TYR A 420 -20.08 -4.30 -8.89
N GLY A 421 -20.11 -3.04 -9.35
CA GLY A 421 -20.90 -1.99 -8.74
C GLY A 421 -20.40 -1.68 -7.34
N ILE A 422 -19.19 -1.13 -7.25
CA ILE A 422 -18.62 -0.59 -6.00
C ILE A 422 -18.21 0.86 -6.25
N LEU A 423 -18.64 1.76 -5.37
CA LEU A 423 -18.25 3.17 -5.41
C LEU A 423 -16.78 3.32 -4.97
N VAL A 424 -16.05 4.22 -5.63
CA VAL A 424 -14.63 4.45 -5.34
C VAL A 424 -14.39 5.93 -4.97
N CYS A 425 -13.85 6.14 -3.77
CA CYS A 425 -13.13 7.35 -3.42
C CYS A 425 -11.67 7.15 -3.85
N ASP A 426 -11.32 7.75 -4.98
CA ASP A 426 -10.00 7.61 -5.58
C ASP A 426 -9.06 8.70 -5.07
N GLU A 427 -7.88 8.30 -4.60
CA GLU A 427 -7.00 9.14 -3.80
C GLU A 427 -5.64 9.35 -4.45
N VAL A 428 -5.23 10.61 -4.57
CA VAL A 428 -3.88 10.95 -5.04
C VAL A 428 -2.83 10.37 -4.10
N ASN A 429 -1.70 9.91 -4.66
CA ASN A 429 -0.57 9.42 -3.88
C ASN A 429 0.20 10.59 -3.23
N ALA A 430 -0.33 11.13 -2.14
CA ALA A 430 0.29 12.18 -1.35
C ALA A 430 -0.03 11.97 0.14
N GLU A 431 0.93 11.40 0.85
CA GLU A 431 0.92 11.29 2.32
C GLU A 431 2.28 11.68 2.87
N CYS A 432 2.27 12.55 3.88
CA CYS A 432 3.46 13.20 4.44
C CYS A 432 3.44 13.07 5.96
N HIS A 433 3.08 11.90 6.48
CA HIS A 433 2.65 11.70 7.87
C HIS A 433 3.64 12.29 8.88
N LEU A 434 4.96 12.04 8.74
CA LEU A 434 5.96 12.60 9.65
C LEU A 434 6.05 14.14 9.61
N GLY A 435 5.91 14.73 8.42
CA GLY A 435 6.11 16.16 8.18
C GLY A 435 4.84 17.01 8.11
N GLU A 436 3.67 16.38 8.03
CA GLU A 436 2.37 16.98 7.75
C GLU A 436 2.42 17.99 6.58
N ASP A 437 2.12 19.26 6.83
CA ASP A 437 2.13 20.30 5.80
C ASP A 437 3.53 20.88 5.51
N PHE A 438 4.59 20.44 6.20
CA PHE A 438 5.94 21.00 6.05
C PHE A 438 6.37 21.07 4.58
N LEU A 439 6.25 19.95 3.85
CA LEU A 439 6.62 19.84 2.44
C LEU A 439 5.75 20.73 1.55
N ALA A 440 4.47 20.83 1.87
CA ALA A 440 3.50 21.64 1.12
C ALA A 440 3.80 23.15 1.20
N TRP A 441 4.60 23.58 2.18
CA TRP A 441 5.12 24.95 2.32
C TRP A 441 6.55 25.14 1.79
N GLN A 442 7.27 24.07 1.46
CA GLN A 442 8.64 24.19 0.96
C GLN A 442 8.68 24.58 -0.54
N PRO A 443 9.60 25.48 -0.93
CA PRO A 443 9.85 25.76 -2.34
C PRO A 443 10.21 24.49 -3.13
N GLY A 444 9.74 24.40 -4.38
CA GLY A 444 10.04 23.30 -5.29
C GLY A 444 9.09 22.10 -5.23
N TRP A 445 8.35 21.89 -4.13
CA TRP A 445 7.46 20.73 -3.97
C TRP A 445 6.12 20.84 -4.68
N GLU A 446 5.66 22.06 -4.99
CA GLU A 446 4.37 22.26 -5.67
C GLU A 446 4.27 21.50 -7.01
N ARG A 447 5.39 21.31 -7.72
CA ARG A 447 5.41 20.53 -8.96
C ARG A 447 5.13 19.04 -8.68
N ALA A 448 5.71 18.46 -7.63
CA ALA A 448 5.48 17.07 -7.23
C ALA A 448 4.01 16.81 -6.87
N PHE A 449 3.40 17.67 -6.05
CA PHE A 449 1.97 17.58 -5.71
C PHE A 449 1.07 17.64 -6.95
N LYS A 450 1.33 18.62 -7.84
CA LYS A 450 0.52 18.80 -9.06
C LYS A 450 0.70 17.67 -10.06
N ASP A 451 1.90 17.11 -10.21
CA ASP A 451 2.18 16.01 -11.13
C ASP A 451 1.35 14.77 -10.74
N ARG A 452 1.43 14.38 -9.46
CA ARG A 452 0.65 13.27 -8.89
C ARG A 452 -0.86 13.49 -9.09
N THR A 453 -1.33 14.72 -8.84
CA THR A 453 -2.74 15.10 -9.03
C THR A 453 -3.20 15.01 -10.49
N LEU A 454 -2.39 15.48 -11.43
CA LEU A 454 -2.75 15.46 -12.84
C LEU A 454 -2.79 14.02 -13.38
N ARG A 455 -1.81 13.19 -13.01
CA ARG A 455 -1.68 11.83 -13.53
C ARG A 455 -2.86 10.94 -13.18
N PHE A 456 -3.25 10.89 -11.90
CA PHE A 456 -4.37 10.02 -11.49
C PHE A 456 -5.71 10.52 -12.02
N ALA A 457 -5.99 11.84 -11.92
CA ALA A 457 -7.24 12.40 -12.42
C ALA A 457 -7.38 12.25 -13.94
N HIS A 458 -6.30 12.34 -14.72
CA HIS A 458 -6.35 12.06 -16.16
C HIS A 458 -6.57 10.58 -16.47
N ARG A 459 -5.98 9.67 -15.69
CA ARG A 459 -6.08 8.23 -15.89
C ARG A 459 -7.51 7.73 -15.63
N ASP A 460 -8.11 8.17 -14.53
CA ASP A 460 -9.28 7.51 -13.96
C ASP A 460 -10.62 8.24 -14.21
N LYS A 461 -10.60 9.39 -14.89
CA LYS A 461 -11.76 10.27 -15.11
C LYS A 461 -13.00 9.63 -15.77
N ASN A 462 -12.85 8.52 -16.48
CA ASN A 462 -13.95 7.89 -17.20
C ASN A 462 -14.65 6.77 -16.39
N HIS A 463 -14.06 6.29 -15.29
CA HIS A 463 -14.66 5.21 -14.51
C HIS A 463 -15.94 5.66 -13.81
N PRO A 464 -17.12 5.07 -14.11
CA PRO A 464 -18.37 5.43 -13.44
C PRO A 464 -18.33 5.13 -11.93
N SER A 465 -17.56 4.12 -11.50
CA SER A 465 -17.34 3.77 -10.09
C SER A 465 -16.70 4.87 -9.26
N VAL A 466 -15.77 5.64 -9.84
CA VAL A 466 -15.17 6.76 -9.14
C VAL A 466 -16.23 7.83 -8.93
N TYR A 467 -16.51 8.15 -7.67
CA TYR A 467 -17.54 9.11 -7.28
C TYR A 467 -17.01 10.28 -6.47
N LEU A 468 -15.78 10.17 -5.95
CA LEU A 468 -15.16 11.16 -5.08
C LEU A 468 -13.66 11.22 -5.37
N TRP A 469 -13.11 12.43 -5.51
CA TRP A 469 -11.68 12.65 -5.68
C TRP A 469 -11.03 13.08 -4.37
N SER A 470 -10.08 12.32 -3.84
CA SER A 470 -9.33 12.67 -2.63
C SER A 470 -7.97 13.30 -2.94
N MET A 471 -7.69 14.47 -2.34
CA MET A 471 -6.46 15.25 -2.56
C MET A 471 -5.30 14.87 -1.62
N GLY A 472 -5.44 13.76 -0.89
CA GLY A 472 -4.38 13.18 -0.09
C GLY A 472 -4.84 12.85 1.33
N ASN A 473 -3.91 12.25 2.06
CA ASN A 473 -4.07 11.81 3.44
C ASN A 473 -2.91 12.39 4.26
N GLU A 474 -3.17 12.89 5.47
CA GLU A 474 -2.11 13.19 6.47
C GLU A 474 -0.89 13.94 5.92
N CYS A 475 -1.14 14.87 4.99
CA CYS A 475 -0.14 15.77 4.41
C CYS A 475 -0.55 17.23 4.68
N GLY A 476 -1.20 17.44 5.84
CA GLY A 476 -1.77 18.71 6.27
C GLY A 476 -2.73 19.38 5.28
N ASN A 477 -2.93 20.70 5.42
CA ASN A 477 -3.97 21.47 4.71
C ASN A 477 -3.46 22.83 4.19
N ALA A 478 -2.37 22.79 3.43
CA ALA A 478 -1.76 23.97 2.81
C ALA A 478 -2.46 24.43 1.50
N PRO A 479 -2.21 25.68 1.02
CA PRO A 479 -2.78 26.21 -0.21
C PRO A 479 -2.56 25.37 -1.48
N VAL A 480 -1.52 24.53 -1.53
CA VAL A 480 -1.28 23.63 -2.67
C VAL A 480 -2.41 22.59 -2.82
N HIS A 481 -2.97 22.08 -1.73
CA HIS A 481 -4.07 21.11 -1.75
C HIS A 481 -5.35 21.72 -2.35
N GLN A 482 -5.66 22.97 -1.98
CA GLN A 482 -6.76 23.69 -2.62
C GLN A 482 -6.48 23.93 -4.12
N ARG A 483 -5.23 24.19 -4.51
CA ARG A 483 -4.86 24.30 -5.93
C ARG A 483 -5.01 22.97 -6.68
N MET A 484 -4.66 21.85 -6.06
CA MET A 484 -4.88 20.50 -6.59
C MET A 484 -6.38 20.25 -6.82
N ALA A 485 -7.21 20.52 -5.81
CA ALA A 485 -8.66 20.44 -5.91
C ALA A 485 -9.24 21.29 -7.06
N ASN A 486 -8.76 22.53 -7.20
CA ASN A 486 -9.20 23.41 -8.27
C ASN A 486 -8.75 22.93 -9.66
N VAL A 487 -7.61 22.24 -9.78
CA VAL A 487 -7.20 21.58 -11.03
C VAL A 487 -8.17 20.45 -11.35
N VAL A 488 -8.48 19.59 -10.39
CA VAL A 488 -9.39 18.46 -10.58
C VAL A 488 -10.80 18.93 -10.94
N ARG A 489 -11.37 19.93 -10.23
CA ARG A 489 -12.68 20.50 -10.57
C ARG A 489 -12.78 21.07 -11.98
N ARG A 490 -11.68 21.60 -12.53
CA ARG A 490 -11.63 22.10 -13.92
C ARG A 490 -11.52 20.96 -14.94
N LEU A 491 -10.82 19.89 -14.58
CA LEU A 491 -10.67 18.70 -15.41
C LEU A 491 -11.97 17.90 -15.44
N ASP A 492 -12.58 17.70 -14.28
CA ASP A 492 -13.78 16.92 -14.06
C ASP A 492 -14.72 17.63 -13.06
N PRO A 493 -15.77 18.30 -13.56
CA PRO A 493 -16.80 18.89 -12.71
C PRO A 493 -17.89 17.89 -12.28
N THR A 494 -17.81 16.62 -12.69
CA THR A 494 -18.88 15.63 -12.48
C THR A 494 -18.78 14.87 -11.14
N ARG A 495 -17.75 15.18 -10.34
CA ARG A 495 -17.45 14.51 -9.08
C ARG A 495 -17.04 15.51 -7.99
N PRO A 496 -17.52 15.36 -6.75
CA PRO A 496 -17.06 16.14 -5.61
C PRO A 496 -15.59 15.86 -5.25
N VAL A 497 -14.99 16.80 -4.51
CA VAL A 497 -13.65 16.71 -3.95
C VAL A 497 -13.69 16.47 -2.44
N PHE A 498 -12.75 15.65 -1.97
CA PHE A 498 -12.47 15.27 -0.61
C PHE A 498 -10.98 15.53 -0.28
N HIS A 499 -10.66 15.74 1.00
CA HIS A 499 -9.29 15.83 1.51
C HIS A 499 -9.28 15.55 3.00
N GLN A 500 -8.29 14.80 3.49
CA GLN A 500 -8.24 14.38 4.89
C GLN A 500 -6.91 14.76 5.56
N PRO A 501 -6.82 15.94 6.20
CA PRO A 501 -5.68 16.34 7.01
C PRO A 501 -5.79 15.85 8.47
N ASN A 502 -4.68 15.65 9.17
CA ASN A 502 -4.67 15.41 10.62
C ASN A 502 -5.11 16.65 11.42
N GLY A 503 -4.44 17.78 11.19
CA GLY A 503 -4.67 19.03 11.91
C GLY A 503 -4.87 20.23 10.97
N PRO A 504 -5.46 21.34 11.46
CA PRO A 504 -6.05 21.53 12.78
C PRO A 504 -7.52 21.08 12.90
N THR A 505 -8.08 20.47 11.86
CA THR A 505 -9.54 20.24 11.72
C THR A 505 -9.98 18.78 11.87
N ASN A 506 -9.08 17.87 12.24
CA ASN A 506 -9.35 16.44 12.41
C ASN A 506 -10.12 15.82 11.23
N GLY A 507 -9.57 15.98 10.02
CA GLY A 507 -10.11 15.45 8.77
C GLY A 507 -11.00 16.38 7.96
N ASP A 508 -11.39 17.56 8.47
CA ASP A 508 -12.28 18.48 7.73
C ASP A 508 -11.53 19.58 6.96
N ALA A 509 -11.41 19.45 5.64
CA ALA A 509 -10.96 20.54 4.79
C ALA A 509 -12.14 21.43 4.36
N ALA A 510 -12.18 22.68 4.84
CA ALA A 510 -13.29 23.61 4.58
C ALA A 510 -13.51 23.94 3.08
N TRP A 511 -12.49 23.80 2.23
CA TRP A 511 -12.59 24.02 0.78
C TRP A 511 -13.05 22.79 0.00
N ALA A 512 -13.14 21.62 0.64
CA ALA A 512 -13.63 20.38 0.04
C ALA A 512 -15.17 20.32 0.06
N ASP A 513 -15.74 19.51 -0.82
CA ASP A 513 -17.20 19.41 -0.98
C ASP A 513 -17.84 18.49 0.08
N VAL A 514 -17.03 17.58 0.65
CA VAL A 514 -17.41 16.61 1.69
C VAL A 514 -16.59 16.85 2.96
N ASN A 515 -17.23 16.73 4.13
CA ASN A 515 -16.55 16.72 5.42
C ASN A 515 -16.02 15.31 5.71
N GLY A 516 -14.69 15.18 5.72
CA GLY A 516 -13.95 13.93 5.88
C GLY A 516 -13.49 13.61 7.30
N THR A 517 -14.24 14.04 8.32
CA THR A 517 -13.86 13.90 9.73
C THR A 517 -13.34 12.49 10.09
N ARG A 518 -12.34 12.45 10.97
CA ARG A 518 -11.62 11.24 11.36
C ARG A 518 -12.03 10.74 12.72
N TYR A 519 -12.28 9.44 12.81
CA TYR A 519 -12.49 8.70 14.07
C TYR A 519 -13.41 9.40 15.10
N PRO A 520 -14.54 10.05 14.71
CA PRO A 520 -15.43 10.65 15.70
C PRO A 520 -16.06 9.54 16.55
N SER A 521 -16.35 9.78 17.82
CA SER A 521 -17.22 8.84 18.55
C SER A 521 -18.64 8.87 17.97
N PRO A 522 -19.48 7.83 18.19
CA PRO A 522 -20.87 7.84 17.73
C PRO A 522 -21.67 9.05 18.24
N GLU A 523 -21.39 9.52 19.46
CA GLU A 523 -22.01 10.71 20.06
C GLU A 523 -21.58 11.99 19.34
N VAL A 524 -20.28 12.16 19.10
CA VAL A 524 -19.73 13.30 18.34
C VAL A 524 -20.32 13.32 16.93
N LEU A 525 -20.35 12.17 16.26
CA LEU A 525 -20.93 12.04 14.92
C LEU A 525 -22.41 12.45 14.91
N ARG A 526 -23.20 12.02 15.90
CA ARG A 526 -24.60 12.42 16.04
C ARG A 526 -24.75 13.93 16.19
N ALA A 527 -23.98 14.55 17.08
CA ALA A 527 -24.00 16.00 17.29
C ALA A 527 -23.56 16.80 16.04
N MET A 528 -22.63 16.27 15.24
CA MET A 528 -22.27 16.86 13.94
C MET A 528 -23.45 16.85 12.96
N GLY A 529 -24.29 15.81 13.00
CA GLY A 529 -25.49 15.70 12.15
C GLY A 529 -26.49 16.84 12.33
N ASP A 530 -26.50 17.49 13.51
CA ASP A 530 -27.38 18.62 13.81
C ASP A 530 -26.86 19.96 13.25
N THR A 531 -25.56 20.07 12.95
CA THR A 531 -24.91 21.36 12.65
C THR A 531 -24.28 21.43 11.26
N THR A 532 -23.82 20.30 10.72
CA THR A 532 -23.14 20.24 9.42
C THR A 532 -24.02 20.75 8.28
N GLN A 533 -23.43 21.47 7.32
CA GLN A 533 -24.07 21.92 6.08
C GLN A 533 -23.55 21.19 4.84
N ARG A 534 -22.58 20.28 5.02
CA ARG A 534 -22.01 19.44 3.97
C ARG A 534 -22.26 17.96 4.28
N PRO A 535 -22.21 17.06 3.28
CA PRO A 535 -22.18 15.63 3.52
C PRO A 535 -21.03 15.30 4.48
N VAL A 536 -21.30 14.50 5.49
CA VAL A 536 -20.28 13.91 6.37
C VAL A 536 -20.08 12.47 5.92
N ILE A 537 -18.91 12.21 5.35
CA ILE A 537 -18.45 10.87 4.97
C ILE A 537 -17.09 10.70 5.64
N MET A 538 -17.04 9.94 6.72
CA MET A 538 -15.81 9.76 7.50
C MET A 538 -14.77 9.05 6.63
N GLY A 539 -13.62 9.69 6.38
CA GLY A 539 -12.58 9.04 5.58
C GLY A 539 -11.96 7.84 6.30
N GLU A 540 -11.96 7.88 7.64
CA GLU A 540 -11.58 6.76 8.50
C GLU A 540 -12.45 6.77 9.77
N TYR A 541 -13.03 5.63 10.11
CA TYR A 541 -13.70 5.43 11.40
C TYR A 541 -13.60 3.95 11.82
N CYS A 542 -13.89 3.70 13.09
CA CYS A 542 -14.00 2.34 13.64
C CYS A 542 -12.78 1.46 13.31
N HIS A 543 -11.61 1.85 13.83
CA HIS A 543 -10.34 1.12 13.70
C HIS A 543 -10.53 -0.36 14.10
N ALA A 544 -10.22 -1.27 13.18
CA ALA A 544 -10.49 -2.70 13.27
C ALA A 544 -9.25 -3.52 13.67
N MET A 545 -8.32 -2.91 14.41
CA MET A 545 -7.10 -3.55 14.88
C MET A 545 -7.36 -4.70 15.85
N GLY A 546 -6.98 -5.92 15.45
CA GLY A 546 -7.12 -7.11 16.27
C GLY A 546 -8.58 -7.44 16.62
N ASN A 547 -8.93 -7.47 17.91
CA ASN A 547 -10.32 -7.70 18.35
C ASN A 547 -10.99 -6.36 18.65
N ALA A 548 -11.72 -5.83 17.67
CA ALA A 548 -12.18 -4.43 17.67
C ALA A 548 -13.64 -4.26 17.18
N VAL A 549 -13.93 -3.15 16.49
CA VAL A 549 -15.24 -2.80 15.90
C VAL A 549 -16.38 -2.72 16.94
N GLY A 550 -16.05 -2.27 18.15
CA GLY A 550 -17.03 -1.96 19.19
C GLY A 550 -17.96 -0.79 18.82
N HIS A 551 -19.19 -0.80 19.34
CA HIS A 551 -20.21 0.26 19.13
C HIS A 551 -20.63 0.51 17.67
N PHE A 552 -20.36 -0.42 16.75
CA PHE A 552 -20.65 -0.23 15.33
C PHE A 552 -22.13 0.09 15.03
N ASP A 553 -23.06 -0.50 15.78
CA ASP A 553 -24.49 -0.18 15.66
C ASP A 553 -24.81 1.27 16.00
N ALA A 554 -24.15 1.84 17.02
CA ALA A 554 -24.39 3.21 17.46
C ALA A 554 -23.98 4.23 16.39
N TYR A 555 -22.91 3.96 15.63
CA TYR A 555 -22.55 4.76 14.46
C TYR A 555 -23.67 4.74 13.43
N TRP A 556 -24.14 3.56 13.06
CA TRP A 556 -25.16 3.42 12.02
C TRP A 556 -26.52 3.97 12.45
N ASP A 557 -26.86 3.89 13.74
CA ASP A 557 -28.03 4.56 14.29
C ASP A 557 -27.92 6.08 14.28
N ALA A 558 -26.71 6.65 14.38
CA ALA A 558 -26.49 8.08 14.17
C ALA A 558 -26.60 8.43 12.67
N ILE A 559 -25.95 7.67 11.79
CA ILE A 559 -25.96 7.85 10.34
C ILE A 559 -27.39 7.84 9.77
N TYR A 560 -28.25 6.92 10.23
CA TYR A 560 -29.63 6.86 9.78
C TYR A 560 -30.55 7.90 10.44
N ALA A 561 -30.15 8.51 11.56
CA ALA A 561 -30.93 9.57 12.20
C ALA A 561 -30.81 10.93 11.49
N HIS A 562 -29.76 11.16 10.70
CA HIS A 562 -29.51 12.44 10.03
C HIS A 562 -29.22 12.23 8.52
N PRO A 563 -29.90 12.94 7.60
CA PRO A 563 -29.66 12.79 6.16
C PRO A 563 -28.21 13.06 5.73
N ARG A 564 -27.59 14.10 6.29
CA ARG A 564 -26.23 14.58 5.96
C ARG A 564 -25.11 13.68 6.48
N LEU A 565 -25.39 12.82 7.47
CA LEU A 565 -24.44 11.80 7.91
C LEU A 565 -24.56 10.61 6.96
N GLN A 566 -23.61 10.45 6.05
CA GLN A 566 -23.73 9.49 4.95
C GLN A 566 -22.84 8.26 5.11
N GLY A 567 -22.23 8.05 6.27
CA GLY A 567 -21.40 6.88 6.55
C GLY A 567 -19.92 7.21 6.46
N GLY A 568 -19.13 6.27 5.96
CA GLY A 568 -17.67 6.41 5.90
C GLY A 568 -16.96 5.10 5.64
N TYR A 569 -15.63 5.12 5.84
CA TYR A 569 -14.75 4.01 5.53
C TYR A 569 -14.12 3.42 6.80
N ILE A 570 -14.41 2.14 7.06
CA ILE A 570 -13.76 1.37 8.14
C ILE A 570 -12.25 1.35 7.88
N TRP A 571 -11.44 1.53 8.92
CA TRP A 571 -9.99 1.28 8.85
C TRP A 571 -9.69 -0.09 9.46
N ASP A 572 -9.38 -1.13 8.70
CA ASP A 572 -9.35 -1.22 7.23
C ASP A 572 -9.87 -2.56 6.69
N TRP A 573 -9.63 -2.87 5.42
CA TRP A 573 -10.07 -4.12 4.80
C TRP A 573 -9.28 -5.32 5.29
N VAL A 574 -7.94 -5.28 5.19
CA VAL A 574 -7.11 -6.48 5.27
C VAL A 574 -5.86 -6.29 6.10
N ASN A 575 -5.62 -7.23 7.02
CA ASN A 575 -4.35 -7.31 7.74
C ASN A 575 -3.19 -7.40 6.76
N GLN A 576 -2.26 -6.45 6.86
CA GLN A 576 -1.03 -6.36 6.09
C GLN A 576 0.03 -7.36 6.58
N GLY A 577 -0.32 -8.63 6.80
CA GLY A 577 0.65 -9.68 7.16
C GLY A 577 1.39 -10.19 5.92
N LEU A 578 2.72 -10.19 5.93
CA LEU A 578 3.55 -10.80 4.87
C LEU A 578 3.97 -12.21 5.26
N GLN A 579 3.78 -13.17 4.37
CA GLN A 579 4.29 -14.52 4.59
C GLN A 579 5.81 -14.54 4.38
N VAL A 580 6.55 -14.84 5.44
CA VAL A 580 8.02 -14.91 5.42
C VAL A 580 8.51 -16.22 6.04
N ASP A 581 9.75 -16.60 5.74
CA ASP A 581 10.40 -17.75 6.33
C ASP A 581 10.61 -17.57 7.84
N LEU A 582 10.28 -18.61 8.61
CA LEU A 582 10.64 -18.72 10.03
C LEU A 582 12.10 -19.19 10.14
N THR A 583 13.01 -18.23 10.08
CA THR A 583 14.45 -18.46 10.19
C THR A 583 14.86 -18.51 11.66
N VAL A 584 15.70 -19.49 12.01
CA VAL A 584 16.22 -19.66 13.37
C VAL A 584 17.73 -19.88 13.36
N THR A 585 18.37 -19.60 14.49
CA THR A 585 19.77 -19.97 14.77
C THR A 585 19.83 -20.86 16.03
N PRO A 586 20.75 -21.84 16.13
CA PRO A 586 20.83 -22.71 17.29
C PRO A 586 21.19 -21.99 18.59
N ASP A 587 20.45 -22.28 19.67
CA ASP A 587 20.95 -22.13 21.03
C ASP A 587 21.67 -23.41 21.46
N VAL A 588 22.98 -23.32 21.69
CA VAL A 588 23.83 -24.44 22.12
C VAL A 588 24.14 -24.41 23.62
N SER A 589 23.41 -23.58 24.39
CA SER A 589 23.53 -23.40 25.83
C SER A 589 23.57 -24.73 26.63
N THR A 590 24.29 -24.73 27.76
CA THR A 590 24.51 -25.94 28.57
C THR A 590 23.53 -26.09 29.74
N TRP A 591 22.52 -25.20 29.82
CA TRP A 591 21.63 -25.05 30.97
C TRP A 591 20.48 -26.09 31.03
N ASP A 592 19.71 -26.32 29.95
CA ASP A 592 18.77 -27.46 29.80
C ASP A 592 18.32 -27.61 28.34
N ALA A 593 18.70 -28.72 27.68
CA ALA A 593 18.34 -28.98 26.28
C ALA A 593 16.82 -29.00 26.00
N LYS A 594 15.99 -29.33 26.99
CA LYS A 594 14.52 -29.37 26.84
C LYS A 594 13.84 -28.01 27.00
N GLN A 595 14.55 -27.03 27.53
CA GLN A 595 14.02 -25.69 27.83
C GLN A 595 14.75 -24.58 27.07
N ARG A 596 15.59 -24.94 26.08
CA ARG A 596 16.28 -23.95 25.24
C ARG A 596 15.27 -23.13 24.46
N PRO A 597 15.30 -21.80 24.57
CA PRO A 597 14.44 -20.95 23.77
C PRO A 597 14.83 -21.05 22.29
N ARG A 598 13.84 -20.94 21.39
CA ARG A 598 14.13 -20.80 19.97
C ARG A 598 14.59 -19.35 19.73
N ALA A 599 15.78 -19.19 19.17
CA ALA A 599 16.26 -17.89 18.69
C ALA A 599 15.78 -17.68 17.24
N VAL A 600 14.81 -16.81 17.07
CA VAL A 600 14.22 -16.44 15.79
C VAL A 600 15.03 -15.31 15.19
N VAL A 601 15.41 -15.46 13.93
CA VAL A 601 16.13 -14.46 13.15
C VAL A 601 15.12 -13.74 12.26
N HIS A 602 15.03 -12.43 12.42
CA HIS A 602 14.18 -11.53 11.66
C HIS A 602 14.98 -10.80 10.59
N GLY A 603 14.31 -10.38 9.52
CA GLY A 603 14.94 -9.67 8.40
C GLY A 603 15.67 -10.61 7.43
N ARG A 604 16.78 -10.14 6.86
CA ARG A 604 17.68 -10.90 5.99
C ARG A 604 19.15 -10.67 6.32
N PRO A 605 19.56 -10.91 7.57
CA PRO A 605 20.95 -10.78 7.93
C PRO A 605 21.83 -11.79 7.18
N ARG A 606 23.11 -11.47 7.03
CA ARG A 606 24.06 -12.26 6.23
C ARG A 606 25.06 -12.97 7.10
N LEU A 607 25.35 -14.23 6.78
CA LEU A 607 26.50 -14.90 7.36
C LEU A 607 27.78 -14.26 6.80
N VAL A 608 28.68 -13.91 7.71
CA VAL A 608 29.99 -13.32 7.41
C VAL A 608 31.07 -14.01 8.23
N PRO A 609 32.36 -13.90 7.87
CA PRO A 609 33.44 -14.38 8.73
C PRO A 609 33.33 -13.79 10.16
N GLY A 610 33.16 -14.68 11.13
CA GLY A 610 33.03 -14.34 12.55
C GLY A 610 34.37 -14.09 13.21
N ARG A 611 34.34 -13.79 14.52
CA ARG A 611 35.53 -13.90 15.36
C ARG A 611 35.93 -15.37 15.52
N PHE A 612 34.94 -16.23 15.70
CA PHE A 612 35.05 -17.68 15.67
C PHE A 612 34.08 -18.19 14.59
N GLY A 613 34.55 -19.02 13.64
CA GLY A 613 33.68 -19.55 12.60
C GLY A 613 32.99 -18.48 11.74
N GLN A 614 31.66 -18.44 11.75
CA GLN A 614 30.84 -17.41 11.12
C GLN A 614 30.17 -16.53 12.18
N GLY A 615 29.86 -15.30 11.81
CA GLY A 615 28.98 -14.41 12.56
C GLY A 615 27.80 -13.99 11.69
N LEU A 616 26.87 -13.27 12.31
CA LEU A 616 25.67 -12.77 11.65
C LEU A 616 25.72 -11.24 11.54
N GLU A 617 25.73 -10.74 10.31
CA GLU A 617 25.75 -9.31 9.98
C GLU A 617 24.34 -8.76 9.80
N LEU A 618 24.00 -7.77 10.61
CA LEU A 618 22.75 -7.00 10.54
C LEU A 618 22.97 -5.74 9.68
N SER A 619 21.96 -5.35 8.90
CA SER A 619 22.07 -4.27 7.92
C SER A 619 21.79 -2.86 8.45
N GLY A 620 21.38 -2.72 9.71
CA GLY A 620 20.81 -1.48 10.23
C GLY A 620 19.35 -1.25 9.84
N LEU A 621 18.77 -2.05 8.93
CA LEU A 621 17.32 -2.16 8.77
C LEU A 621 16.77 -3.21 9.76
N ASP A 622 15.54 -3.70 9.55
CA ASP A 622 14.82 -4.62 10.46
C ASP A 622 15.42 -6.06 10.49
N ASP A 623 16.72 -6.18 10.74
CA ASP A 623 17.45 -7.41 11.03
C ASP A 623 17.72 -7.49 12.54
N PHE A 624 17.29 -8.58 13.17
CA PHE A 624 17.53 -8.80 14.61
C PHE A 624 17.27 -10.26 14.98
N ILE A 625 17.65 -10.63 16.20
CA ILE A 625 17.40 -11.95 16.76
C ILE A 625 16.59 -11.80 18.03
N GLU A 626 15.51 -12.58 18.19
CA GLU A 626 14.70 -12.62 19.40
C GLU A 626 14.60 -14.04 19.94
N LEU A 627 14.62 -14.19 21.27
CA LEU A 627 14.42 -15.45 21.96
C LEU A 627 13.46 -15.28 23.15
N ASP A 628 12.46 -16.17 23.25
CA ASP A 628 11.45 -16.15 24.32
C ASP A 628 12.06 -16.59 25.67
N PRO A 629 12.22 -15.69 26.65
CA PRO A 629 13.08 -15.93 27.79
C PRO A 629 12.27 -16.15 29.07
N GLN A 630 10.95 -16.43 29.01
CA GLN A 630 10.05 -16.38 30.17
C GLN A 630 10.57 -17.10 31.43
N ARG A 631 11.32 -18.19 31.27
CA ARG A 631 11.91 -18.95 32.39
C ARG A 631 13.33 -18.51 32.77
N LEU A 632 14.05 -17.79 31.92
CA LEU A 632 15.42 -17.37 32.16
C LEU A 632 15.54 -16.36 33.32
N MET A 633 14.53 -15.50 33.50
CA MET A 633 14.54 -14.48 34.57
C MET A 633 14.62 -15.08 35.98
N ASP A 634 14.12 -16.30 36.19
CA ASP A 634 14.13 -16.94 37.50
C ASP A 634 15.56 -17.30 37.96
N TYR A 635 16.51 -17.38 37.04
CA TYR A 635 17.90 -17.82 37.31
C TYR A 635 18.89 -16.67 37.52
N VAL A 636 18.54 -15.44 37.12
CA VAL A 636 19.42 -14.25 37.23
C VAL A 636 19.17 -13.42 38.49
N ARG A 637 18.37 -13.94 39.44
CA ARG A 637 18.00 -13.22 40.68
C ARG A 637 19.18 -12.84 41.57
N GLY A 638 20.28 -13.59 41.51
CA GLY A 638 21.50 -13.30 42.28
C GLY A 638 22.50 -12.40 41.56
N GLY A 639 22.18 -11.98 40.33
CA GLY A 639 23.11 -11.33 39.41
C GLY A 639 23.29 -12.14 38.13
N PHE A 640 23.96 -11.55 37.13
CA PHE A 640 24.19 -12.16 35.82
C PHE A 640 25.46 -11.63 35.17
N SER A 641 25.87 -12.29 34.09
CA SER A 641 26.81 -11.74 33.12
C SER A 641 26.26 -11.95 31.71
N ALA A 642 26.54 -11.03 30.81
CA ALA A 642 26.26 -11.20 29.39
C ALA A 642 27.48 -10.75 28.58
N GLU A 643 27.75 -11.44 27.48
CA GLU A 643 28.85 -11.12 26.57
C GLU A 643 28.47 -11.35 25.11
N LEU A 644 29.18 -10.69 24.22
CA LEU A 644 29.09 -10.87 22.78
C LEU A 644 30.37 -10.38 22.11
N TRP A 645 30.65 -10.90 20.92
CA TRP A 645 31.56 -10.26 19.96
C TRP A 645 30.72 -9.41 19.00
N VAL A 646 31.17 -8.18 18.75
CA VAL A 646 30.52 -7.26 17.82
C VAL A 646 31.56 -6.64 16.91
N ARG A 647 31.21 -6.50 15.64
CA ARG A 647 31.91 -5.67 14.65
C ARG A 647 30.96 -4.59 14.14
N PRO A 648 30.91 -3.41 14.80
CA PRO A 648 30.13 -2.25 14.34
C PRO A 648 30.51 -1.85 12.92
N ARG A 649 29.58 -1.35 12.12
CA ARG A 649 29.86 -0.90 10.74
C ARG A 649 29.62 0.60 10.53
N GLY A 650 29.72 1.36 11.60
CA GLY A 650 29.41 2.78 11.65
C GLY A 650 28.13 3.05 12.46
N PHE A 651 28.08 4.23 13.07
CA PHE A 651 26.95 4.67 13.86
C PHE A 651 25.98 5.51 13.02
N HIS A 652 24.77 4.99 12.80
CA HIS A 652 23.74 5.60 11.94
C HIS A 652 22.47 6.01 12.69
N GLY A 653 22.49 6.00 14.04
CA GLY A 653 21.31 6.29 14.85
C GLY A 653 21.25 5.45 16.11
N ASP A 654 20.22 4.62 16.28
CA ASP A 654 20.12 3.75 17.44
C ASP A 654 20.83 2.41 17.18
N GLN A 655 21.74 1.99 18.05
CA GLN A 655 22.48 0.74 17.87
C GLN A 655 22.45 -0.14 19.14
N PRO A 656 21.31 -0.83 19.39
CA PRO A 656 21.24 -1.85 20.42
C PRO A 656 22.16 -3.02 20.07
N LEU A 657 22.90 -3.51 21.07
CA LEU A 657 23.71 -4.71 20.92
C LEU A 657 22.98 -5.92 21.50
N LEU A 658 22.58 -5.82 22.78
CA LEU A 658 21.84 -6.84 23.51
C LEU A 658 20.86 -6.19 24.47
N SER A 659 19.59 -6.54 24.38
CA SER A 659 18.56 -6.01 25.28
C SER A 659 17.66 -7.13 25.83
N TRP A 660 17.11 -6.88 27.01
CA TRP A 660 16.08 -7.70 27.61
C TRP A 660 15.07 -6.78 28.30
N GLY A 661 14.13 -6.25 27.51
CA GLY A 661 13.11 -5.31 27.97
C GLY A 661 13.53 -3.83 28.00
N GLU A 662 12.55 -2.97 28.30
CA GLU A 662 12.73 -1.54 28.53
C GLU A 662 11.87 -1.11 29.73
N GLY A 663 12.49 -0.41 30.69
CA GLY A 663 11.89 -0.17 32.00
C GLY A 663 11.89 -1.39 32.93
N ALA A 664 12.35 -2.55 32.45
CA ALA A 664 12.58 -3.78 33.18
C ALA A 664 13.75 -4.55 32.52
N GLY A 665 14.35 -5.52 33.22
CA GLY A 665 15.50 -6.26 32.72
C GLY A 665 16.76 -5.41 32.52
N PHE A 666 17.45 -5.54 31.39
CA PHE A 666 18.69 -4.81 31.10
C PHE A 666 18.86 -4.42 29.63
N GLN A 667 19.73 -3.45 29.35
CA GLN A 667 20.02 -2.96 28.00
C GLN A 667 21.51 -2.67 27.84
N LEU A 668 22.11 -3.10 26.73
CA LEU A 668 23.46 -2.75 26.27
C LEU A 668 23.37 -2.12 24.89
N GLU A 669 23.59 -0.81 24.81
CA GLU A 669 23.23 0.00 23.64
C GLU A 669 24.26 1.09 23.37
N GLN A 670 24.60 1.30 22.10
CA GLN A 670 25.30 2.49 21.63
C GLN A 670 24.23 3.49 21.17
N ARG A 671 24.10 4.61 21.90
CA ARG A 671 23.12 5.68 21.60
C ARG A 671 23.75 6.97 21.13
N HIS A 672 25.08 7.04 21.19
CA HIS A 672 25.88 8.12 20.64
C HIS A 672 27.08 7.50 19.93
N ALA A 673 27.64 8.23 18.97
CA ALA A 673 28.73 7.74 18.12
C ALA A 673 29.99 7.32 18.91
N ASP A 674 30.21 7.88 20.10
CA ASP A 674 31.44 7.74 20.88
C ASP A 674 31.26 7.00 22.22
N SER A 675 30.06 6.49 22.53
CA SER A 675 29.80 5.88 23.83
C SER A 675 28.85 4.68 23.81
N LEU A 676 29.14 3.74 24.70
CA LEU A 676 28.35 2.55 24.97
C LEU A 676 27.72 2.63 26.36
N THR A 677 26.44 2.29 26.45
CA THR A 677 25.65 2.40 27.68
C THR A 677 25.10 1.05 28.10
N PHE A 678 25.38 0.65 29.34
CA PHE A 678 24.72 -0.45 30.03
C PHE A 678 23.68 0.11 31.00
N SER A 679 22.39 -0.16 30.77
CA SER A 679 21.29 0.15 31.69
C SER A 679 20.75 -1.12 32.35
N LEU A 680 20.39 -1.01 33.63
CA LEU A 680 19.83 -2.08 34.45
C LEU A 680 18.58 -1.56 35.16
N PHE A 681 17.51 -2.35 35.21
CA PHE A 681 16.25 -1.97 35.84
C PHE A 681 15.91 -2.91 37.00
N THR A 682 15.80 -2.35 38.21
CA THR A 682 15.30 -3.01 39.42
C THR A 682 14.00 -2.33 39.85
N ASP A 683 13.86 -1.94 41.11
CA ASP A 683 12.92 -0.90 41.56
C ASP A 683 13.22 0.50 40.98
N GLN A 684 14.45 0.74 40.50
CA GLN A 684 14.85 1.95 39.79
C GLN A 684 15.79 1.63 38.62
N ARG A 685 16.13 2.65 37.82
CA ARG A 685 17.07 2.54 36.71
C ARG A 685 18.49 2.88 37.16
N TYR A 686 19.45 2.00 36.88
CA TYR A 686 20.89 2.27 36.95
C TYR A 686 21.47 2.33 35.54
N THR A 687 22.52 3.13 35.34
CA THR A 687 23.13 3.33 34.02
C THR A 687 24.62 3.55 34.16
N LEU A 688 25.40 2.89 33.31
CA LEU A 688 26.85 3.02 33.18
C LEU A 688 27.18 3.29 31.72
N THR A 689 27.68 4.49 31.42
CA THR A 689 28.11 4.89 30.08
C THR A 689 29.63 5.02 30.04
N VAL A 690 30.25 4.45 29.01
CA VAL A 690 31.70 4.47 28.80
C VAL A 690 32.03 4.95 27.39
N TYR A 691 33.19 5.58 27.22
CA TYR A 691 33.68 5.96 25.89
C TYR A 691 34.18 4.75 25.11
N LEU A 692 33.93 4.74 23.82
CA LEU A 692 34.36 3.70 22.89
C LEU A 692 35.85 3.81 22.55
N PRO A 693 36.55 2.69 22.26
CA PRO A 693 37.91 2.73 21.73
C PRO A 693 37.94 3.41 20.35
N ARG A 694 39.11 3.95 19.96
CA ARG A 694 39.26 4.70 18.69
C ARG A 694 39.06 3.84 17.45
N ASP A 695 39.27 2.53 17.57
CA ASP A 695 39.15 1.53 16.51
C ASP A 695 37.82 0.76 16.57
N TRP A 696 36.81 1.30 17.28
CA TRP A 696 35.50 0.66 17.47
C TRP A 696 34.82 0.18 16.19
N ASP A 697 34.75 1.04 15.18
CA ASP A 697 34.07 0.72 13.93
C ASP A 697 34.94 -0.19 13.04
N TYR A 698 34.28 -1.15 12.40
CA TYR A 698 34.83 -2.12 11.46
C TYR A 698 35.85 -3.11 12.04
N ASN A 699 36.01 -3.18 13.37
CA ASN A 699 36.83 -4.17 14.06
C ASN A 699 36.00 -5.02 15.02
N TRP A 700 36.43 -6.27 15.25
CA TRP A 700 35.79 -7.16 16.22
C TRP A 700 36.20 -6.77 17.64
N HIS A 701 35.22 -6.46 18.48
CA HIS A 701 35.37 -6.18 19.90
C HIS A 701 34.62 -7.20 20.74
N HIS A 702 35.23 -7.63 21.84
CA HIS A 702 34.54 -8.41 22.86
C HIS A 702 33.92 -7.46 23.88
N VAL A 703 32.60 -7.48 24.03
CA VAL A 703 31.89 -6.65 25.00
C VAL A 703 31.25 -7.55 26.05
N ALA A 704 31.47 -7.22 27.33
CA ALA A 704 30.89 -7.96 28.43
C ALA A 704 30.33 -7.02 29.51
N ILE A 705 29.19 -7.41 30.08
CA ILE A 705 28.54 -6.73 31.20
C ILE A 705 28.32 -7.71 32.34
N THR A 706 28.42 -7.24 33.58
CA THR A 706 28.20 -8.05 34.78
C THR A 706 27.39 -7.25 35.79
N TYR A 707 26.43 -7.89 36.44
CA TYR A 707 25.70 -7.34 37.57
C TYR A 707 25.70 -8.31 38.74
N ASP A 708 26.20 -7.88 39.90
CA ASP A 708 26.23 -8.68 41.13
C ASP A 708 25.35 -8.03 42.20
N VAL A 709 24.25 -8.70 42.55
CA VAL A 709 23.27 -8.23 43.55
C VAL A 709 23.89 -8.16 44.95
N ARG A 710 24.82 -9.07 45.28
CA ARG A 710 25.46 -9.11 46.61
C ARG A 710 26.53 -8.04 46.74
N ALA A 711 27.25 -7.76 45.66
CA ALA A 711 28.26 -6.71 45.62
C ALA A 711 27.66 -5.32 45.36
N GLU A 712 26.36 -5.24 45.02
CA GLU A 712 25.66 -4.01 44.65
C GLU A 712 26.36 -3.23 43.53
N GLU A 713 26.88 -3.96 42.53
CA GLU A 713 27.76 -3.37 41.52
C GLU A 713 27.45 -3.90 40.11
N MET A 714 27.48 -2.99 39.14
CA MET A 714 27.45 -3.29 37.70
C MET A 714 28.78 -2.88 37.04
N ARG A 715 29.24 -3.65 36.05
CA ARG A 715 30.50 -3.41 35.33
C ARG A 715 30.33 -3.61 33.83
N LEU A 716 31.17 -2.91 33.06
CA LEU A 716 31.27 -3.02 31.61
C LEU A 716 32.74 -3.18 31.20
N PHE A 717 33.00 -4.17 30.35
CA PHE A 717 34.31 -4.50 29.80
C PHE A 717 34.28 -4.44 28.28
N ILE A 718 35.37 -3.95 27.67
CA ILE A 718 35.63 -4.03 26.23
C ILE A 718 37.02 -4.65 26.05
N ASP A 719 37.12 -5.69 25.24
CA ASP A 719 38.33 -6.47 24.96
C ASP A 719 39.04 -6.96 26.23
N GLY A 720 38.24 -7.39 27.22
CA GLY A 720 38.72 -7.85 28.52
C GLY A 720 39.24 -6.74 29.46
N ILE A 721 39.22 -5.48 29.03
CA ILE A 721 39.64 -4.32 29.81
C ILE A 721 38.41 -3.77 30.57
N PRO A 722 38.52 -3.48 31.89
CA PRO A 722 37.44 -2.84 32.64
C PRO A 722 37.32 -1.36 32.25
N TYR A 723 36.26 -1.01 31.51
CA TYR A 723 35.99 0.36 31.07
C TYR A 723 35.24 1.17 32.13
N GLY A 724 34.40 0.52 32.93
CA GLY A 724 33.64 1.22 33.96
C GLY A 724 32.98 0.31 34.98
N ARG A 725 32.63 0.90 36.11
CA ARG A 725 31.80 0.30 37.15
C ARG A 725 30.87 1.36 37.75
N ALA A 726 29.71 0.94 38.20
CA ALA A 726 28.76 1.77 38.92
C ALA A 726 28.07 0.96 40.01
N GLU A 727 27.56 1.65 41.01
CA GLU A 727 26.70 1.06 42.04
C GLU A 727 25.33 0.73 41.43
N ALA A 728 24.81 -0.46 41.75
CA ALA A 728 23.48 -0.90 41.36
C ALA A 728 22.91 -1.87 42.39
N ARG A 729 21.70 -1.61 42.90
CA ARG A 729 21.10 -2.39 44.00
C ARG A 729 19.77 -3.00 43.59
N GLY A 730 19.40 -4.10 44.25
CA GLY A 730 18.10 -4.75 44.08
C GLY A 730 18.12 -5.94 43.15
N VAL A 731 16.96 -6.54 42.92
CA VAL A 731 16.81 -7.66 41.97
C VAL A 731 16.27 -7.12 40.66
N LEU A 732 16.73 -7.69 39.55
CA LEU A 732 16.27 -7.36 38.21
C LEU A 732 14.74 -7.39 38.11
N ALA A 733 14.14 -6.32 37.60
CA ALA A 733 12.70 -6.23 37.36
C ALA A 733 12.28 -7.25 36.28
N ARG A 734 11.17 -7.94 36.52
CA ARG A 734 10.64 -8.95 35.58
C ARG A 734 10.09 -8.25 34.34
N THR A 735 10.29 -8.86 33.18
CA THR A 735 9.71 -8.45 31.91
C THR A 735 9.18 -9.67 31.14
N LEU A 736 8.19 -9.44 30.27
CA LEU A 736 7.72 -10.41 29.28
C LEU A 736 8.36 -10.19 27.91
N ALA A 737 9.16 -9.13 27.75
CA ALA A 737 9.88 -8.86 26.51
C ALA A 737 10.93 -9.95 26.22
N PRO A 738 11.19 -10.25 24.94
CA PRO A 738 12.24 -11.18 24.55
C PRO A 738 13.63 -10.64 24.88
N VAL A 739 14.59 -11.56 24.99
CA VAL A 739 16.00 -11.17 24.85
C VAL A 739 16.25 -10.95 23.37
N SER A 740 16.83 -9.80 23.03
CA SER A 740 16.99 -9.35 21.65
C SER A 740 18.45 -9.00 21.35
N VAL A 741 18.98 -9.50 20.24
CA VAL A 741 20.29 -9.11 19.68
C VAL A 741 20.06 -8.18 18.50
N GLY A 742 20.74 -7.02 18.49
CA GLY A 742 20.59 -6.03 17.41
C GLY A 742 19.32 -5.17 17.48
N ARG A 743 18.50 -5.34 18.53
CA ARG A 743 17.24 -4.63 18.70
C ARG A 743 16.94 -4.33 20.17
N ASN A 744 16.27 -3.22 20.43
CA ASN A 744 15.48 -3.00 21.62
C ASN A 744 14.01 -3.29 21.29
N HIS A 745 13.46 -4.38 21.83
CA HIS A 745 12.11 -4.83 21.49
C HIS A 745 11.06 -3.73 21.71
N VAL A 746 11.15 -2.96 22.80
CA VAL A 746 10.12 -1.97 23.13
C VAL A 746 10.30 -0.68 22.33
N ARG A 747 11.54 -0.20 22.14
CA ARG A 747 11.82 1.07 21.46
C ARG A 747 11.85 0.95 19.94
N ASN A 748 12.45 -0.11 19.41
CA ASN A 748 12.65 -0.26 17.97
C ASN A 748 11.44 -0.97 17.36
N HIS A 749 10.33 -0.23 17.29
CA HIS A 749 9.08 -0.66 16.69
C HIS A 749 8.71 0.20 15.48
N GLU A 750 7.47 0.13 14.98
CA GLU A 750 7.06 0.87 13.76
C GLU A 750 7.17 2.40 13.87
N GLN A 751 7.30 2.93 15.09
CA GLN A 751 7.53 4.36 15.35
C GLN A 751 9.02 4.72 15.51
N GLN A 752 9.92 3.77 15.25
CA GLN A 752 11.36 4.04 15.23
C GLN A 752 11.75 4.81 13.97
N ASN A 753 12.34 5.99 14.18
CA ASN A 753 12.97 6.77 13.12
C ASN A 753 14.30 6.14 12.69
N GLY A 754 14.47 5.94 11.39
CA GLY A 754 15.75 5.56 10.78
C GLY A 754 16.19 4.12 11.05
N PHE A 755 17.51 3.97 11.21
CA PHE A 755 18.20 2.68 11.30
C PHE A 755 18.28 2.15 12.74
N ILE A 756 18.34 0.82 12.86
CA ILE A 756 18.66 0.08 14.08
C ILE A 756 20.12 -0.43 14.00
N SER A 757 20.43 -1.59 14.59
CA SER A 757 21.79 -2.08 14.71
C SER A 757 22.44 -2.44 13.37
N ASP A 758 23.48 -1.68 13.00
CA ASP A 758 24.36 -1.95 11.87
C ASP A 758 25.70 -2.53 12.35
N ALA A 759 25.71 -3.84 12.59
CA ALA A 759 26.87 -4.55 13.10
C ALA A 759 26.84 -6.05 12.75
N ALA A 760 28.01 -6.69 12.74
CA ALA A 760 28.10 -8.15 12.80
C ALA A 760 28.23 -8.62 14.25
N PHE A 761 27.53 -9.70 14.59
CA PHE A 761 27.51 -10.32 15.90
C PHE A 761 28.05 -11.74 15.85
N ASP A 762 28.70 -12.15 16.92
CA ASP A 762 29.23 -13.49 17.10
C ASP A 762 29.24 -13.84 18.61
N GLU A 763 29.11 -15.13 18.93
CA GLU A 763 29.25 -15.66 20.30
C GLU A 763 28.46 -14.90 21.39
N VAL A 764 27.14 -14.75 21.21
CA VAL A 764 26.27 -14.07 22.19
C VAL A 764 25.91 -15.01 23.33
N ARG A 765 26.20 -14.60 24.57
CA ARG A 765 26.03 -15.46 25.76
C ARG A 765 25.45 -14.74 26.96
N ILE A 766 24.64 -15.46 27.74
CA ILE A 766 24.09 -15.01 29.04
C ILE A 766 24.34 -16.07 30.10
N TYR A 767 24.76 -15.64 31.28
CA TYR A 767 25.10 -16.47 32.43
C TYR A 767 24.25 -16.11 33.65
N ALA A 768 23.84 -17.12 34.42
CA ALA A 768 23.08 -16.98 35.67
C ALA A 768 23.90 -16.40 36.85
N VAL A 769 25.16 -16.06 36.62
CA VAL A 769 26.09 -15.63 37.67
C VAL A 769 26.95 -14.45 37.21
N PRO A 770 27.36 -13.57 38.14
CA PRO A 770 28.41 -12.59 37.87
C PRO A 770 29.76 -13.29 37.65
N LEU A 771 30.42 -13.01 36.53
CA LEU A 771 31.70 -13.58 36.13
C LEU A 771 32.80 -12.52 36.18
N GLY A 772 34.05 -12.95 36.37
CA GLY A 772 35.21 -12.07 36.16
C GLY A 772 35.57 -11.99 34.68
N HIS A 773 36.17 -10.88 34.24
CA HIS A 773 36.59 -10.67 32.84
C HIS A 773 37.46 -11.81 32.26
N ARG A 774 38.24 -12.51 33.09
CA ARG A 774 39.09 -13.64 32.65
C ARG A 774 38.30 -14.89 32.29
N ASP A 775 37.07 -15.01 32.77
CA ASP A 775 36.19 -16.16 32.55
C ASP A 775 35.21 -15.93 31.38
N MET A 776 35.38 -14.81 30.68
CA MET A 776 34.60 -14.35 29.52
C MET A 776 35.53 -14.16 28.32
N GLY A 777 35.00 -14.14 27.09
CA GLY A 777 35.74 -13.93 25.84
C GLY A 777 36.47 -15.14 25.29
N ARG A 778 36.18 -16.35 25.80
CA ARG A 778 36.78 -17.62 25.34
C ARG A 778 35.92 -18.28 24.26
N GLU A 779 36.55 -19.07 23.38
CA GLU A 779 35.84 -19.86 22.36
C GLU A 779 34.86 -20.87 22.98
N THR A 780 35.27 -21.59 24.03
CA THR A 780 34.36 -22.51 24.75
C THR A 780 33.70 -21.81 25.94
N PRO A 781 32.35 -21.80 26.03
CA PRO A 781 31.63 -21.18 27.14
C PRO A 781 31.78 -21.97 28.44
N ARG A 782 31.43 -21.36 29.56
CA ARG A 782 31.40 -22.03 30.87
C ARG A 782 30.20 -23.01 30.95
N PRO A 783 30.34 -24.18 31.62
CA PRO A 783 29.17 -25.00 31.97
C PRO A 783 28.12 -24.20 32.76
N GLY A 784 26.84 -24.39 32.45
CA GLY A 784 25.73 -23.64 33.05
C GLY A 784 25.41 -22.30 32.37
N THR A 785 25.91 -22.08 31.15
CA THR A 785 25.53 -20.94 30.30
C THR A 785 24.04 -21.02 29.95
N LEU A 786 23.28 -19.95 30.21
CA LEU A 786 21.82 -19.89 30.04
C LEU A 786 21.41 -19.76 28.58
N VAL A 787 22.11 -18.90 27.83
CA VAL A 787 21.92 -18.66 26.39
C VAL A 787 23.28 -18.66 25.75
N HIS A 788 23.43 -19.38 24.64
CA HIS A 788 24.63 -19.34 23.81
C HIS A 788 24.24 -19.45 22.34
N LEU A 789 24.35 -18.33 21.64
CA LEU A 789 24.15 -18.23 20.21
C LEU A 789 25.52 -18.09 19.53
N PRO A 790 26.07 -19.15 18.90
CA PRO A 790 27.30 -19.04 18.14
C PRO A 790 27.11 -18.19 16.88
N LEU A 791 25.91 -18.17 16.30
CA LEU A 791 25.58 -17.46 15.05
C LEU A 791 26.30 -18.00 13.80
N ASP A 792 26.89 -19.19 13.90
CA ASP A 792 27.57 -19.88 12.80
C ASP A 792 26.62 -20.28 11.65
N THR A 793 25.35 -20.52 11.97
CA THR A 793 24.37 -21.07 11.04
C THR A 793 22.97 -20.51 11.29
N VAL A 794 22.22 -20.38 10.19
CA VAL A 794 20.79 -20.06 10.18
C VAL A 794 20.07 -21.01 9.23
N TYR A 795 18.84 -21.38 9.55
CA TYR A 795 18.02 -22.23 8.69
C TYR A 795 16.53 -21.95 8.87
N SER A 796 15.76 -22.14 7.79
CA SER A 796 14.31 -22.00 7.81
C SER A 796 13.64 -23.25 8.39
N THR A 797 12.57 -23.06 9.16
CA THR A 797 11.79 -24.13 9.81
C THR A 797 10.31 -24.10 9.46
N GLY A 798 9.92 -23.31 8.46
CA GLY A 798 8.55 -23.08 8.04
C GLY A 798 8.32 -21.62 7.64
N THR A 799 7.07 -21.17 7.63
CA THR A 799 6.70 -19.79 7.33
C THR A 799 5.73 -19.24 8.37
N PHE A 800 5.68 -17.92 8.54
CA PHE A 800 4.69 -17.23 9.37
C PHE A 800 4.30 -15.89 8.73
N LEU A 801 3.22 -15.27 9.22
CA LEU A 801 2.87 -13.90 8.84
C LEU A 801 3.65 -12.92 9.71
N SER A 802 4.58 -12.20 9.09
CA SER A 802 5.29 -11.07 9.70
C SER A 802 4.46 -9.79 9.56
N TYR A 803 4.53 -8.97 10.61
CA TYR A 803 3.87 -7.68 10.74
C TYR A 803 4.88 -6.54 10.96
N GLY A 804 6.16 -6.80 10.61
CA GLY A 804 7.27 -5.87 10.76
C GLY A 804 7.99 -6.03 12.10
N ALA A 805 8.82 -5.05 12.44
CA ALA A 805 9.46 -4.97 13.74
C ALA A 805 8.48 -4.54 14.86
N THR A 806 7.24 -5.02 14.92
CA THR A 806 6.21 -4.45 15.81
C THR A 806 5.92 -5.34 17.02
N PRO A 807 6.02 -4.84 18.27
CA PRO A 807 5.54 -5.55 19.44
C PRO A 807 4.32 -4.91 20.12
N GLN A 808 3.95 -3.66 19.79
CA GLN A 808 2.81 -2.91 20.32
C GLN A 808 2.36 -1.85 19.29
N GLY A 809 1.07 -1.81 18.91
CA GLY A 809 0.50 -0.73 18.08
C GLY A 809 0.22 -1.03 16.59
N SER A 810 0.34 -2.29 16.17
CA SER A 810 0.48 -2.74 14.78
C SER A 810 -0.56 -2.22 13.77
N GLY A 811 -0.31 -1.07 13.14
CA GLY A 811 -1.07 -0.56 11.98
C GLY A 811 -1.08 -1.49 10.74
N THR A 812 -0.44 -2.67 10.84
CA THR A 812 -0.54 -3.78 9.89
C THR A 812 -1.60 -4.82 10.25
N MET A 813 -2.25 -4.76 11.42
CA MET A 813 -3.26 -5.74 11.87
C MET A 813 -4.67 -5.12 11.98
N ASP A 814 -5.00 -4.22 11.05
CA ASP A 814 -6.17 -3.35 11.12
C ASP A 814 -7.39 -3.85 10.35
N GLY A 815 -7.29 -5.00 9.69
CA GLY A 815 -8.28 -5.44 8.71
C GLY A 815 -9.43 -6.23 9.30
N ILE A 816 -10.65 -5.97 8.83
CA ILE A 816 -11.80 -6.85 9.11
C ILE A 816 -11.69 -8.25 8.47
N VAL A 817 -10.73 -8.45 7.55
CA VAL A 817 -10.31 -9.76 7.05
C VAL A 817 -8.82 -10.00 7.29
N SER A 818 -8.43 -11.27 7.49
CA SER A 818 -7.02 -11.65 7.56
C SER A 818 -6.29 -11.45 6.22
N ALA A 819 -4.95 -11.51 6.23
CA ALA A 819 -4.13 -11.40 5.01
C ALA A 819 -4.53 -12.37 3.89
N HIS A 820 -5.05 -13.56 4.26
CA HIS A 820 -5.57 -14.59 3.36
C HIS A 820 -7.07 -14.46 3.05
N ARG A 821 -7.69 -13.31 3.34
CA ARG A 821 -9.10 -12.98 3.06
C ARG A 821 -10.10 -13.87 3.80
N VAL A 822 -9.71 -14.41 4.96
CA VAL A 822 -10.65 -15.04 5.89
C VAL A 822 -11.33 -13.95 6.71
N PRO A 823 -12.68 -13.82 6.68
CA PRO A 823 -13.40 -12.84 7.50
C PRO A 823 -13.16 -13.07 8.99
N GLN A 824 -12.83 -12.00 9.70
CA GLN A 824 -12.70 -12.00 11.16
C GLN A 824 -14.09 -11.82 11.83
N PRO A 825 -14.24 -12.10 13.14
CA PRO A 825 -15.53 -11.96 13.84
C PRO A 825 -16.24 -10.62 13.61
N GLU A 826 -15.49 -9.52 13.62
CA GLU A 826 -15.95 -8.16 13.38
C GLU A 826 -16.57 -7.94 11.98
N ALA A 827 -16.12 -8.67 10.95
CA ALA A 827 -16.73 -8.59 9.62
C ALA A 827 -18.21 -9.01 9.63
N TRP A 828 -18.61 -9.93 10.51
CA TRP A 828 -20.00 -10.34 10.65
C TRP A 828 -20.86 -9.27 11.32
N GLN A 829 -20.29 -8.51 12.27
CA GLN A 829 -20.94 -7.33 12.84
C GLN A 829 -21.13 -6.25 11.76
N VAL A 830 -20.10 -6.00 10.95
CA VAL A 830 -20.17 -5.08 9.80
C VAL A 830 -21.29 -5.49 8.85
N LYS A 831 -21.32 -6.75 8.41
CA LYS A 831 -22.37 -7.30 7.53
C LYS A 831 -23.77 -7.03 8.08
N ARG A 832 -23.97 -7.23 9.38
CA ARG A 832 -25.27 -7.03 10.04
C ARG A 832 -25.67 -5.56 10.06
N SER A 833 -24.78 -4.66 10.49
CA SER A 833 -25.14 -3.23 10.62
C SER A 833 -25.26 -2.53 9.26
N HIS A 834 -24.49 -2.97 8.26
CA HIS A 834 -24.57 -2.50 6.87
C HIS A 834 -25.75 -3.07 6.07
N ALA A 835 -26.52 -4.01 6.63
CA ALA A 835 -27.65 -4.62 5.96
C ALA A 835 -28.67 -3.52 5.54
N PRO A 836 -28.97 -3.38 4.24
CA PRO A 836 -29.86 -2.33 3.75
C PRO A 836 -31.34 -2.60 4.07
N ILE A 837 -31.70 -3.86 4.31
CA ILE A 837 -33.05 -4.24 4.71
C ILE A 837 -33.05 -4.38 6.24
N ARG A 838 -33.77 -3.48 6.93
CA ARG A 838 -33.79 -3.42 8.39
C ARG A 838 -35.14 -3.83 8.95
N PHE A 839 -35.09 -4.55 10.06
CA PHE A 839 -36.26 -4.98 10.83
C PHE A 839 -36.18 -4.42 12.25
N ARG A 840 -37.30 -3.90 12.77
CA ARG A 840 -37.43 -3.44 14.15
C ARG A 840 -38.70 -4.03 14.77
N ALA A 841 -38.57 -4.73 15.88
CA ALA A 841 -39.72 -5.20 16.64
C ALA A 841 -40.53 -4.02 17.21
N LEU A 842 -41.86 -4.15 17.20
CA LEU A 842 -42.80 -3.13 17.68
C LEU A 842 -43.56 -3.65 18.91
N PRO A 843 -42.97 -3.51 20.12
CA PRO A 843 -43.63 -3.96 21.35
C PRO A 843 -44.98 -3.25 21.59
N PRO A 844 -45.90 -3.89 22.34
CA PRO A 844 -45.71 -5.13 23.09
C PRO A 844 -45.88 -6.43 22.29
N ASP A 845 -46.24 -6.37 21.00
CA ASP A 845 -46.44 -7.57 20.17
C ASP A 845 -45.11 -8.03 19.54
N PRO A 846 -44.51 -9.17 19.98
CA PRO A 846 -43.26 -9.67 19.41
C PRO A 846 -43.40 -10.13 17.94
N GLY A 847 -44.62 -10.36 17.47
CA GLY A 847 -44.90 -10.67 16.06
C GLY A 847 -45.01 -9.42 15.18
N ARG A 848 -45.16 -8.23 15.75
CA ARG A 848 -45.28 -6.98 14.98
C ARG A 848 -43.90 -6.40 14.69
N VAL A 849 -43.59 -6.22 13.41
CA VAL A 849 -42.26 -5.80 12.93
C VAL A 849 -42.41 -4.64 11.95
N ARG A 850 -41.55 -3.64 12.10
CA ARG A 850 -41.31 -2.59 11.11
C ARG A 850 -40.19 -3.03 10.17
N LEU A 851 -40.44 -2.97 8.89
CA LEU A 851 -39.51 -3.28 7.81
C LEU A 851 -39.20 -2.01 7.01
N THR A 852 -37.92 -1.74 6.81
CA THR A 852 -37.42 -0.60 6.03
C THR A 852 -36.50 -1.09 4.93
N ASN A 853 -36.70 -0.59 3.70
CA ASN A 853 -35.83 -0.83 2.56
C ASN A 853 -34.89 0.38 2.36
N HIS A 854 -33.62 0.26 2.72
CA HIS A 854 -32.62 1.33 2.53
C HIS A 854 -31.85 1.24 1.20
N TYR A 855 -32.19 0.31 0.30
CA TYR A 855 -31.70 0.40 -1.07
C TYR A 855 -32.23 1.69 -1.72
N HIS A 856 -31.44 2.29 -2.61
CA HIS A 856 -31.79 3.53 -3.31
C HIS A 856 -32.45 3.27 -4.67
N SER A 857 -32.27 2.07 -5.25
CA SER A 857 -32.87 1.67 -6.53
C SER A 857 -33.50 0.27 -6.55
N THR A 858 -33.14 -0.61 -5.61
CA THR A 858 -33.60 -2.01 -5.58
C THR A 858 -34.89 -2.18 -4.77
N PRO A 859 -36.01 -2.62 -5.38
CA PRO A 859 -37.24 -2.92 -4.67
C PRO A 859 -37.11 -4.26 -3.91
N LEU A 860 -37.90 -4.44 -2.85
CA LEU A 860 -37.77 -5.63 -2.01
C LEU A 860 -38.12 -6.93 -2.74
N GLU A 861 -38.92 -6.85 -3.81
CA GLU A 861 -39.28 -7.89 -4.76
C GLU A 861 -38.09 -8.68 -5.32
N ALA A 862 -36.89 -8.10 -5.30
CA ALA A 862 -35.63 -8.73 -5.70
C ALA A 862 -35.08 -9.76 -4.70
N PHE A 863 -35.61 -9.79 -3.48
CA PHE A 863 -35.15 -10.68 -2.41
C PHE A 863 -36.16 -11.80 -2.17
N SER A 864 -35.87 -12.75 -1.30
CA SER A 864 -36.85 -13.68 -0.73
C SER A 864 -36.73 -13.59 0.78
N LEU A 865 -37.85 -13.43 1.50
CA LEU A 865 -37.83 -13.42 2.96
C LEU A 865 -38.58 -14.62 3.52
N THR A 866 -38.00 -15.19 4.57
CA THR A 866 -38.61 -16.28 5.34
C THR A 866 -38.62 -15.90 6.81
N ALA A 867 -39.74 -16.12 7.47
CA ALA A 867 -39.84 -16.07 8.93
C ALA A 867 -39.71 -17.49 9.49
N SER A 868 -38.98 -17.65 10.59
CA SER A 868 -38.90 -18.90 11.35
C SER A 868 -39.10 -18.63 12.83
N LEU A 869 -39.85 -19.50 13.51
CA LEU A 869 -39.92 -19.48 14.98
C LEU A 869 -39.02 -20.58 15.54
N LEU A 870 -38.10 -20.18 16.41
CA LEU A 870 -37.10 -21.06 16.99
C LEU A 870 -37.34 -21.23 18.50
N GLN A 871 -37.09 -22.42 19.02
CA GLN A 871 -37.06 -22.73 20.46
C GLN A 871 -35.75 -23.47 20.75
N GLY A 872 -34.82 -22.82 21.44
CA GLY A 872 -33.45 -23.35 21.56
C GLY A 872 -32.80 -23.57 20.18
N PRO A 873 -32.26 -24.78 19.89
CA PRO A 873 -31.73 -25.13 18.57
C PRO A 873 -32.80 -25.56 17.55
N ASP A 874 -34.04 -25.81 18.01
CA ASP A 874 -35.10 -26.36 17.17
C ASP A 874 -35.83 -25.27 16.40
N THR A 875 -36.21 -25.58 15.16
CA THR A 875 -37.08 -24.73 14.33
C THR A 875 -38.49 -25.28 14.37
N LEU A 876 -39.41 -24.57 15.03
CA LEU A 876 -40.81 -24.97 15.17
C LEU A 876 -41.53 -24.86 13.82
N TRP A 877 -41.29 -23.77 13.10
CA TRP A 877 -41.78 -23.59 11.74
C TRP A 877 -40.91 -22.59 10.96
N THR A 878 -40.95 -22.72 9.63
CA THR A 878 -40.45 -21.73 8.67
C THR A 878 -41.55 -21.45 7.65
N ARG A 879 -41.78 -20.18 7.33
CA ARG A 879 -42.80 -19.73 6.37
C ARG A 879 -42.24 -18.64 5.47
N PRO A 880 -42.55 -18.64 4.16
CA PRO A 880 -42.26 -17.50 3.32
C PRO A 880 -43.06 -16.28 3.80
N LEU A 881 -42.47 -15.11 3.66
CA LEU A 881 -43.19 -13.84 3.75
C LEU A 881 -43.36 -13.33 2.31
N ASP A 882 -44.52 -12.78 2.00
CA ASP A 882 -44.74 -11.99 0.78
C ASP A 882 -44.61 -10.50 1.12
N TRP A 883 -43.91 -9.75 0.28
CA TRP A 883 -43.68 -8.32 0.48
C TRP A 883 -43.51 -7.61 -0.85
N ARG A 884 -43.88 -6.34 -0.81
CA ARG A 884 -43.66 -5.35 -1.86
C ARG A 884 -43.35 -4.04 -1.16
N LEU A 885 -42.17 -3.52 -1.38
CA LEU A 885 -41.72 -2.29 -0.72
C LEU A 885 -40.70 -1.60 -1.63
N ALA A 886 -41.01 -0.38 -2.05
CA ALA A 886 -40.15 0.35 -2.95
C ALA A 886 -38.85 0.79 -2.24
N PRO A 887 -37.81 1.18 -2.99
CA PRO A 887 -36.60 1.76 -2.42
C PRO A 887 -36.91 2.95 -1.49
N GLY A 888 -36.32 2.98 -0.30
CA GLY A 888 -36.51 4.02 0.72
C GLY A 888 -37.79 3.92 1.55
N GLU A 889 -38.73 3.01 1.23
CA GLU A 889 -39.99 2.90 1.95
C GLU A 889 -39.88 2.12 3.27
N THR A 890 -40.88 2.31 4.14
CA THR A 890 -41.02 1.61 5.42
C THR A 890 -42.46 1.14 5.60
N ALA A 891 -42.65 -0.09 6.08
CA ALA A 891 -43.97 -0.66 6.37
C ALA A 891 -43.96 -1.47 7.69
N ASP A 892 -45.09 -1.46 8.39
CA ASP A 892 -45.32 -2.32 9.57
C ASP A 892 -46.12 -3.56 9.14
N PHE A 893 -45.78 -4.73 9.66
CA PHE A 893 -46.52 -5.97 9.44
C PHE A 893 -46.50 -6.88 10.67
N SER A 894 -47.38 -7.89 10.70
CA SER A 894 -47.46 -8.86 11.79
C SER A 894 -47.19 -10.28 11.28
N VAL A 895 -46.23 -10.95 11.90
CA VAL A 895 -45.97 -12.37 11.73
C VAL A 895 -46.83 -13.15 12.73
N LYS A 896 -47.68 -14.05 12.23
CA LYS A 896 -48.50 -14.91 13.09
C LYS A 896 -47.62 -15.97 13.76
N LEU A 897 -47.37 -15.80 15.06
CA LEU A 897 -46.49 -16.69 15.84
C LEU A 897 -47.12 -18.07 16.12
N GLY A 898 -48.44 -18.14 16.28
CA GLY A 898 -49.19 -19.37 16.59
C GLY A 898 -49.42 -19.59 18.10
N ASP A 899 -50.21 -20.60 18.45
CA ASP A 899 -50.59 -20.92 19.85
C ASP A 899 -49.50 -21.71 20.61
N GLU A 900 -48.48 -22.19 19.90
CA GLU A 900 -47.29 -22.91 20.43
C GLU A 900 -46.37 -22.01 21.27
N ALA A 901 -46.66 -20.71 21.32
CA ALA A 901 -45.86 -19.71 22.01
C ALA A 901 -46.17 -19.63 23.51
N ARG A 902 -45.96 -20.71 24.28
CA ARG A 902 -46.14 -20.67 25.74
C ARG A 902 -45.13 -21.57 26.46
N VAL A 903 -44.44 -20.96 27.43
CA VAL A 903 -43.64 -21.49 28.56
C VAL A 903 -42.11 -21.34 28.45
N GLU A 904 -41.47 -21.36 27.27
CA GLU A 904 -40.01 -21.20 27.10
C GLU A 904 -39.62 -20.02 26.19
N GLU A 905 -38.34 -19.60 26.21
CA GLU A 905 -37.83 -18.52 25.35
C GLU A 905 -37.87 -18.96 23.87
N GLN A 906 -38.59 -18.19 23.05
CA GLN A 906 -38.69 -18.39 21.60
C GLN A 906 -38.16 -17.18 20.85
N ARG A 907 -37.58 -17.42 19.66
CA ARG A 907 -36.97 -16.39 18.82
C ARG A 907 -37.61 -16.37 17.44
N LEU A 908 -38.09 -15.20 17.01
CA LEU A 908 -38.50 -14.97 15.63
C LEU A 908 -37.27 -14.58 14.79
N LEU A 909 -36.90 -15.41 13.83
CA LEU A 909 -35.83 -15.16 12.87
C LEU A 909 -36.45 -14.80 11.51
N ILE A 910 -36.14 -13.61 10.99
CA ILE A 910 -36.46 -13.25 9.60
C ILE A 910 -35.15 -13.24 8.81
N ARG A 911 -35.10 -14.05 7.75
CA ARG A 911 -33.97 -14.13 6.82
C ARG A 911 -34.35 -13.50 5.50
N VAL A 912 -33.39 -12.80 4.89
CA VAL A 912 -33.48 -12.20 3.55
C VAL A 912 -32.39 -12.84 2.70
N CYS A 913 -32.76 -13.32 1.52
CA CYS A 913 -31.85 -13.92 0.53
C CYS A 913 -32.05 -13.24 -0.82
N THR A 914 -31.02 -13.20 -1.66
CA THR A 914 -31.15 -12.65 -3.03
C THR A 914 -31.88 -13.66 -3.92
N ARG A 915 -32.77 -13.22 -4.82
CA ARG A 915 -33.43 -14.16 -5.77
C ARG A 915 -32.57 -14.48 -6.98
N ALA A 916 -31.73 -13.54 -7.40
CA ALA A 916 -30.93 -13.64 -8.60
C ALA A 916 -29.47 -13.40 -8.26
N GLU A 917 -28.61 -14.10 -8.98
CA GLU A 917 -27.18 -13.86 -8.95
C GLU A 917 -26.87 -12.48 -9.56
N SER A 918 -25.90 -11.80 -8.97
CA SER A 918 -25.29 -10.60 -9.51
C SER A 918 -23.77 -10.65 -9.28
N PRO A 919 -22.97 -9.77 -9.92
CA PRO A 919 -21.52 -9.78 -9.74
C PRO A 919 -21.09 -9.80 -8.27
N GLY A 920 -20.48 -10.93 -7.88
CA GLY A 920 -20.00 -11.21 -6.52
C GLY A 920 -21.05 -11.56 -5.46
N LEU A 921 -22.33 -11.65 -5.82
CA LEU A 921 -23.42 -12.07 -4.95
C LEU A 921 -24.18 -13.25 -5.58
N PRO A 922 -24.01 -14.48 -5.07
CA PRO A 922 -24.77 -15.63 -5.55
C PRO A 922 -26.24 -15.53 -5.14
N ALA A 923 -27.13 -16.12 -5.95
CA ALA A 923 -28.52 -16.32 -5.57
C ALA A 923 -28.65 -17.22 -4.33
N GLY A 924 -29.65 -16.95 -3.48
CA GLY A 924 -29.82 -17.57 -2.16
C GLY A 924 -29.33 -16.68 -1.04
#